data_AF-A0A1M5XKG5-F1
#
_entry.id   AF-A0A1M5XKG5-F1
#
_cell.length_a   1.000
_cell.length_b   1.000
_cell.length_c   1.000
_cell.angle_alpha   90.00
_cell.angle_beta   90.00
_cell.angle_gamma   90.00
#
_symmetry.space_group_name_H-M   'P 1'
#
loop_
_entity.id
_entity.type
_entity.pdbx_description
1 polymer ?
#
loop_
_entity_poly.entity_id
_entity_poly.type
_entity_poly.pdbx_seq_one_letter_code
_entity_poly.pdbx_strand_id
1 'polypeptide(L)'
;MSENYEDPNLEQPDDENSGETITRVTGMFKDWFLDYASYVILERAVPAIEDGFKPVQRRIMHSMKDLDDGRYNKVANIVGHTMQYHPHGDASIADAMVQMGQKDLLIDTQGNWGNTLTGDSAAASRYIEARLSKFALEVLFSPKITDWQASYDGRRKEPINLPVKFPLLLAQGAEGIAVGLSTKVLPHNFIELIDASVKHLEGKKFKILPDFPSAGEADFSDYKDGKRGGRVRVRAKISQQDKNTLVITEIPFTTTTTSLIDSILKANDKGKLKIKRIEDNTSSEVEILVHLPAGLSPDKTIGALYAFTNCEVSISPLGCVIEDNKPLFVGVSEMLRISTERTKDLLRQELEIQLEELENQWHYASLERIFIENRIYRDIEEETTWDGVLHAINEGLKPHIGHLKRPVVEEDLVRLTEIRIKRISKFDIDKAQQRIEALEDQIAEVKHHLEHLTEFAIAYFKRLKKEYGAGRERKTEIKLFDDIEASKVVIRNTKLYVNRKEGFVGTSLKKDEYVTDCADIDDIIVFTKEGKMMVSKVDTKTFVGKDIIHVAVFKKKDKRTIYNMLYRDGKGGATYVKRFNVTSTTRDREYDMTKGKKGSQVLYFSANPNGEAEVVSVYLRAVGNIKKLKFDLDFSDILIKGRNANGNLATKHAVRTVELKEKGVSTLKPRKIWFDDTIQRLNVDGRGELLGEFKGEDRLLIITQDGIAKTITPELTTRFDDKMIVLEKWIPAKPISAIYWDGNRERYYVKRFLIDNPEKEESFVSDHENTQLELVSTDHRPVVEMVFYKERNKDQKPNETVDIEDFISIKGINALGNQFYTEKLKQINLLDPLPYEEPVEAQPEQDVETHSESEETAHSENDQEDHIKGDGSQGSLF
;
A
#
# COMPACT_ATOMS: atom_id res chain seq x y z
N MET A 1 21.47 -27.31 -7.35
CA MET A 1 22.89 -27.63 -7.60
C MET A 1 23.70 -26.92 -6.55
N SER A 2 24.19 -27.67 -5.58
CA SER A 2 25.16 -27.24 -4.58
C SER A 2 26.09 -28.43 -4.39
N GLU A 3 27.36 -28.21 -4.69
CA GLU A 3 28.41 -29.23 -4.81
C GLU A 3 28.62 -29.99 -3.50
N ASN A 4 28.63 -31.32 -3.61
CA ASN A 4 29.05 -32.24 -2.56
C ASN A 4 30.57 -32.10 -2.39
N TYR A 5 31.01 -31.64 -1.22
CA TYR A 5 32.33 -31.96 -0.70
C TYR A 5 32.19 -33.20 0.19
N GLU A 6 32.46 -34.38 -0.38
CA GLU A 6 32.70 -35.61 0.38
C GLU A 6 34.16 -35.60 0.86
N ASP A 7 34.35 -35.69 2.17
CA ASP A 7 35.66 -35.90 2.81
C ASP A 7 35.96 -37.42 2.84
N PRO A 8 37.06 -37.94 2.26
CA PRO A 8 37.24 -39.37 2.03
C PRO A 8 37.78 -40.18 3.23
N ASN A 9 37.77 -39.67 4.46
CA ASN A 9 38.42 -40.35 5.60
C ASN A 9 37.49 -40.67 6.78
N LEU A 10 36.46 -41.47 6.53
CA LEU A 10 35.70 -42.15 7.58
C LEU A 10 35.73 -43.67 7.36
N GLU A 11 36.87 -44.28 7.68
CA GLU A 11 36.90 -45.70 8.05
C GLU A 11 36.11 -45.89 9.36
N GLN A 12 35.09 -46.74 9.31
CA GLN A 12 34.45 -47.30 10.50
C GLN A 12 35.31 -48.45 11.05
N PRO A 13 35.55 -48.52 12.36
CA PRO A 13 35.76 -49.80 13.02
C PRO A 13 34.47 -50.22 13.72
N ASP A 14 33.99 -51.41 13.36
CA ASP A 14 33.18 -52.25 14.22
C ASP A 14 33.96 -52.55 15.50
N ASP A 15 33.37 -52.31 16.68
CA ASP A 15 33.60 -53.17 17.83
C ASP A 15 32.49 -52.99 18.89
N GLU A 16 31.73 -54.07 19.09
CA GLU A 16 30.89 -54.28 20.25
C GLU A 16 31.78 -54.51 21.48
N ASN A 17 31.89 -53.52 22.37
CA ASN A 17 32.02 -53.76 23.80
C ASN A 17 31.68 -52.51 24.62
N SER A 18 30.86 -52.71 25.65
CA SER A 18 30.31 -51.71 26.55
C SER A 18 31.36 -50.88 27.29
N GLY A 19 31.28 -49.55 27.17
CA GLY A 19 31.91 -48.57 28.09
C GLY A 19 32.45 -47.34 27.36
N GLU A 20 31.69 -46.24 27.39
CA GLU A 20 32.01 -44.91 26.85
C GLU A 20 31.94 -44.72 25.32
N THR A 21 30.75 -44.37 24.82
CA THR A 21 30.58 -43.71 23.52
C THR A 21 31.29 -42.34 23.54
N ILE A 22 32.51 -42.27 22.98
CA ILE A 22 33.21 -41.01 22.71
C ILE A 22 32.45 -40.27 21.61
N THR A 23 31.41 -39.53 22.00
CA THR A 23 30.66 -38.68 21.07
C THR A 23 31.53 -37.45 20.79
N ARG A 24 31.97 -37.28 19.54
CA ARG A 24 32.77 -36.10 19.16
C ARG A 24 31.98 -34.82 19.45
N VAL A 25 32.66 -33.81 20.00
CA VAL A 25 32.06 -32.51 20.39
C VAL A 25 31.26 -31.87 19.25
N THR A 26 31.72 -32.03 18.01
CA THR A 26 31.01 -31.56 16.81
C THR A 26 29.65 -32.24 16.58
N GLY A 27 29.53 -33.53 16.89
CA GLY A 27 28.26 -34.27 16.86
C GLY A 27 27.29 -33.76 17.92
N MET A 28 27.76 -33.60 19.16
CA MET A 28 26.94 -33.07 20.27
C MET A 28 26.38 -31.67 19.97
N PHE A 29 27.21 -30.75 19.46
CA PHE A 29 26.74 -29.40 19.09
C PHE A 29 25.72 -29.41 17.96
N LYS A 30 25.87 -30.30 16.96
CA LYS A 30 24.91 -30.44 15.88
C LYS A 30 23.55 -30.90 16.42
N ASP A 31 23.54 -31.93 17.24
CA ASP A 31 22.31 -32.53 17.75
C ASP A 31 21.60 -31.56 18.72
N TRP A 32 22.33 -30.95 19.67
CA TRP A 32 21.76 -29.94 20.56
C TRP A 32 21.23 -28.71 19.82
N PHE A 33 21.92 -28.28 18.75
CA PHE A 33 21.45 -27.17 17.93
C PHE A 33 20.20 -27.54 17.15
N LEU A 34 20.11 -28.76 16.61
CA LEU A 34 18.92 -29.24 15.90
C LEU A 34 17.72 -29.36 16.83
N ASP A 35 17.90 -29.88 18.05
CA ASP A 35 16.83 -29.98 19.05
C ASP A 35 16.34 -28.59 19.46
N TYR A 36 17.26 -27.68 19.76
CA TYR A 36 16.92 -26.29 20.08
C TYR A 36 16.22 -25.58 18.93
N ALA A 37 16.74 -25.72 17.70
CA ALA A 37 16.15 -25.10 16.52
C ALA A 37 14.74 -25.63 16.24
N SER A 38 14.55 -26.94 16.30
CA SER A 38 13.25 -27.60 16.11
C SER A 38 12.24 -27.13 17.15
N TYR A 39 12.64 -27.09 18.42
CA TYR A 39 11.82 -26.56 19.51
C TYR A 39 11.45 -25.09 19.28
N VAL A 40 12.39 -24.22 18.92
CA VAL A 40 12.10 -22.79 18.69
C VAL A 40 11.15 -22.57 17.49
N ILE A 41 11.29 -23.38 16.44
CA ILE A 41 10.44 -23.30 15.25
C ILE A 41 9.01 -23.74 15.57
N LEU A 42 8.84 -24.92 16.17
CA LEU A 42 7.54 -25.55 16.38
C LEU A 42 6.81 -25.04 17.63
N GLU A 43 7.54 -24.80 18.73
CA GLU A 43 6.94 -24.56 20.05
C GLU A 43 6.92 -23.07 20.45
N ARG A 44 7.40 -22.15 19.59
CA ARG A 44 7.53 -20.74 19.99
C ARG A 44 7.20 -19.70 18.92
N ALA A 45 7.86 -19.77 17.77
CA ALA A 45 7.94 -18.62 16.88
C ALA A 45 6.85 -18.58 15.79
N VAL A 46 6.47 -19.71 15.22
CA VAL A 46 5.59 -19.81 14.05
C VAL A 46 4.22 -20.34 14.47
N PRO A 47 3.10 -19.74 14.01
CA PRO A 47 1.77 -20.24 14.33
C PRO A 47 1.44 -21.50 13.53
N ALA A 48 0.57 -22.33 14.10
CA ALA A 48 -0.02 -23.47 13.40
C ALA A 48 -1.13 -23.00 12.43
N ILE A 49 -1.27 -23.63 11.26
CA ILE A 49 -2.32 -23.28 10.28
C ILE A 49 -3.71 -23.74 10.74
N GLU A 50 -3.74 -24.77 11.60
CA GLU A 50 -4.90 -25.38 12.23
C GLU A 50 -5.77 -24.35 12.95
N ASP A 51 -5.15 -23.53 13.80
CA ASP A 51 -5.84 -22.60 14.70
C ASP A 51 -5.33 -21.16 14.61
N GLY A 52 -4.20 -20.94 13.93
CA GLY A 52 -3.58 -19.62 13.81
C GLY A 52 -2.87 -19.15 15.07
N PHE A 53 -2.69 -20.00 16.08
CA PHE A 53 -2.07 -19.62 17.35
C PHE A 53 -0.62 -20.08 17.45
N LYS A 54 0.17 -19.28 18.16
CA LYS A 54 1.39 -19.75 18.80
C LYS A 54 1.04 -20.56 20.06
N PRO A 55 1.89 -21.49 20.52
CA PRO A 55 1.59 -22.32 21.69
C PRO A 55 1.23 -21.54 22.96
N VAL A 56 1.92 -20.41 23.23
CA VAL A 56 1.60 -19.55 24.38
C VAL A 56 0.18 -18.98 24.28
N GLN A 57 -0.25 -18.57 23.08
CA GLN A 57 -1.59 -17.99 22.84
C GLN A 57 -2.66 -19.06 23.03
N ARG A 58 -2.44 -20.27 22.51
CA ARG A 58 -3.33 -21.43 22.68
C ARG A 58 -3.54 -21.77 24.16
N ARG A 59 -2.45 -21.83 24.93
CA ARG A 59 -2.49 -22.12 26.38
C ARG A 59 -3.18 -21.03 27.19
N ILE A 60 -3.03 -19.75 26.80
CA ILE A 60 -3.79 -18.64 27.38
C ILE A 60 -5.29 -18.85 27.14
N MET A 61 -5.70 -19.13 25.90
CA MET A 61 -7.12 -19.33 25.57
C MET A 61 -7.72 -20.54 26.29
N HIS A 62 -6.97 -21.64 26.41
CA HIS A 62 -7.39 -22.81 27.18
C HIS A 62 -7.55 -22.47 28.67
N SER A 63 -6.57 -21.77 29.27
CA SER A 63 -6.63 -21.36 30.68
C SER A 63 -7.79 -20.41 30.96
N MET A 64 -8.06 -19.48 30.05
CA MET A 64 -9.22 -18.61 30.14
C MET A 64 -10.52 -19.40 30.08
N LYS A 65 -10.57 -20.47 29.29
CA LYS A 65 -11.76 -21.33 29.19
C LYS A 65 -11.99 -22.17 30.44
N ASP A 66 -10.93 -22.67 31.07
CA ASP A 66 -11.02 -23.40 32.34
C ASP A 66 -11.53 -22.52 33.49
N LEU A 67 -11.17 -21.24 33.48
CA LEU A 67 -11.58 -20.24 34.48
C LEU A 67 -12.86 -19.49 34.11
N ASP A 68 -13.49 -19.81 32.98
CA ASP A 68 -14.62 -19.08 32.43
C ASP A 68 -15.89 -19.28 33.28
N ASP A 69 -16.32 -18.22 33.98
CA ASP A 69 -17.58 -18.12 34.72
C ASP A 69 -18.49 -17.00 34.17
N GLY A 70 -18.13 -16.43 33.00
CA GLY A 70 -18.78 -15.29 32.37
C GLY A 70 -18.45 -13.92 32.97
N ARG A 71 -17.67 -13.86 34.06
CA ARG A 71 -17.24 -12.61 34.70
C ARG A 71 -15.83 -12.22 34.28
N TYR A 72 -15.50 -10.95 34.54
CA TYR A 72 -14.16 -10.45 34.36
C TYR A 72 -13.22 -11.06 35.42
N ASN A 73 -12.12 -11.63 34.94
CA ASN A 73 -11.08 -12.21 35.77
C ASN A 73 -9.85 -11.31 35.75
N LYS A 74 -9.20 -11.17 36.91
CA LYS A 74 -7.92 -10.44 36.99
C LYS A 74 -6.89 -11.14 36.10
N VAL A 75 -6.19 -10.37 35.27
CA VAL A 75 -5.18 -10.93 34.34
C VAL A 75 -4.09 -11.67 35.12
N ALA A 76 -3.70 -11.19 36.29
CA ALA A 76 -2.75 -11.89 37.17
C ALA A 76 -3.19 -13.34 37.52
N ASN A 77 -4.49 -13.58 37.70
CA ASN A 77 -5.03 -14.91 37.97
C ASN A 77 -4.92 -15.81 36.73
N ILE A 78 -5.31 -15.28 35.56
CA ILE A 78 -5.23 -16.00 34.28
C ILE A 78 -3.77 -16.36 33.95
N VAL A 79 -2.85 -15.41 34.13
CA VAL A 79 -1.41 -15.65 33.93
C VAL A 79 -0.90 -16.75 34.86
N GLY A 80 -1.21 -16.67 36.17
CA GLY A 80 -0.83 -17.69 37.14
C GLY A 80 -1.40 -19.08 36.83
N HIS A 81 -2.64 -19.14 36.34
CA HIS A 81 -3.23 -20.41 35.90
C HIS A 81 -2.56 -20.94 34.62
N THR A 82 -2.25 -20.06 33.67
CA THR A 82 -1.57 -20.43 32.41
C THR A 82 -0.19 -21.02 32.64
N MET A 83 0.49 -20.66 33.73
CA MET A 83 1.80 -21.25 34.09
C MET A 83 1.74 -22.76 34.32
N GLN A 84 0.57 -23.33 34.59
CA GLN A 84 0.37 -24.78 34.70
C GLN A 84 0.52 -25.49 33.34
N TYR A 85 0.39 -24.75 32.24
CA TYR A 85 0.58 -25.24 30.87
C TYR A 85 1.86 -24.64 30.23
N HIS A 86 2.31 -23.46 30.66
CA HIS A 86 3.41 -22.72 30.04
C HIS A 86 4.51 -22.32 31.06
N PRO A 87 5.64 -23.06 31.14
CA PRO A 87 6.64 -22.87 32.19
C PRO A 87 7.68 -21.74 31.92
N HIS A 88 7.40 -20.78 31.04
CA HIS A 88 8.39 -19.80 30.55
C HIS A 88 8.22 -18.36 31.09
N GLY A 89 7.69 -18.24 32.30
CA GLY A 89 7.59 -16.98 33.04
C GLY A 89 6.26 -16.25 32.85
N ASP A 90 5.89 -15.46 33.85
CA ASP A 90 4.64 -14.68 33.90
C ASP A 90 4.62 -13.49 32.94
N ALA A 91 5.76 -12.81 32.79
CA ALA A 91 5.90 -11.63 31.93
C ALA A 91 5.58 -11.94 30.45
N SER A 92 6.10 -13.06 29.93
CA SER A 92 5.89 -13.45 28.52
C SER A 92 4.42 -13.79 28.23
N ILE A 93 3.74 -14.42 29.20
CA ILE A 93 2.31 -14.74 29.12
C ILE A 93 1.48 -13.46 29.20
N ALA A 94 1.81 -12.55 30.13
CA ALA A 94 1.12 -11.28 30.28
C ALA A 94 1.23 -10.42 29.02
N ASP A 95 2.43 -10.29 28.43
CA ASP A 95 2.64 -9.54 27.20
C ASP A 95 1.87 -10.14 26.02
N ALA A 96 1.89 -11.47 25.87
CA ALA A 96 1.12 -12.17 24.84
C ALA A 96 -0.39 -11.94 25.02
N MET A 97 -0.88 -11.97 26.26
CA MET A 97 -2.29 -11.72 26.59
C MET A 97 -2.70 -10.28 26.28
N VAL A 98 -1.87 -9.29 26.62
CA VAL A 98 -2.10 -7.88 26.29
C VAL A 98 -2.20 -7.69 24.77
N GLN A 99 -1.27 -8.27 24.01
CA GLN A 99 -1.32 -8.21 22.54
C GLN A 99 -2.57 -8.85 21.94
N MET A 100 -3.08 -9.94 22.53
CA MET A 100 -4.33 -10.56 22.09
C MET A 100 -5.55 -9.72 22.47
N GLY A 101 -5.55 -9.12 23.66
CA GLY A 101 -6.62 -8.24 24.15
C GLY A 101 -6.78 -6.96 23.33
N GLN A 102 -5.66 -6.35 22.93
CA GLN A 102 -5.65 -5.12 22.13
C GLN A 102 -6.25 -5.29 20.71
N LYS A 103 -6.42 -6.53 20.23
CA LYS A 103 -7.06 -6.82 18.94
C LYS A 103 -8.60 -6.80 19.00
N ASP A 104 -9.18 -6.72 20.20
CA ASP A 104 -10.62 -6.59 20.44
C ASP A 104 -11.46 -7.57 19.61
N LEU A 105 -11.11 -8.86 19.67
CA LEU A 105 -11.80 -9.93 18.96
C LEU A 105 -12.11 -11.12 19.87
N LEU A 106 -11.08 -11.66 20.52
CA LEU A 106 -11.22 -12.87 21.33
C LEU A 106 -11.39 -12.61 22.84
N ILE A 107 -10.90 -11.48 23.30
CA ILE A 107 -10.81 -11.14 24.72
C ILE A 107 -11.51 -9.80 24.91
N ASP A 108 -12.53 -9.78 25.77
CA ASP A 108 -13.11 -8.55 26.26
C ASP A 108 -12.19 -8.01 27.36
N THR A 109 -11.78 -6.75 27.24
CA THR A 109 -10.79 -6.13 28.14
C THR A 109 -11.41 -5.05 29.03
N GLN A 110 -10.92 -4.94 30.27
CA GLN A 110 -11.29 -3.88 31.21
C GLN A 110 -10.04 -3.32 31.92
N GLY A 111 -9.99 -2.00 32.07
CA GLY A 111 -8.83 -1.27 32.63
C GLY A 111 -7.93 -0.66 31.55
N ASN A 112 -6.72 -0.23 31.91
CA ASN A 112 -5.75 0.32 30.96
C ASN A 112 -4.88 -0.78 30.34
N TRP A 113 -5.19 -1.17 29.11
CA TRP A 113 -4.47 -2.19 28.33
C TRP A 113 -3.36 -1.61 27.44
N GLY A 114 -2.96 -0.37 27.68
CA GLY A 114 -1.97 0.33 26.86
C GLY A 114 -2.59 0.92 25.60
N ASN A 115 -1.78 1.61 24.80
CA ASN A 115 -2.23 2.25 23.57
C ASN A 115 -1.28 1.87 22.42
N THR A 116 -1.83 1.21 21.40
CA THR A 116 -1.09 0.74 20.23
C THR A 116 -0.60 1.87 19.33
N LEU A 117 -1.26 3.03 19.37
CA LEU A 117 -0.90 4.21 18.59
C LEU A 117 0.28 4.97 19.23
N THR A 118 0.25 5.21 20.55
CA THR A 118 1.33 5.93 21.24
C THR A 118 2.51 5.03 21.59
N GLY A 119 2.25 3.73 21.77
CA GLY A 119 3.21 2.74 22.27
C GLY A 119 3.24 2.64 23.80
N ASP A 120 2.27 3.22 24.49
CA ASP A 120 2.19 3.13 25.95
C ASP A 120 1.89 1.70 26.41
N SER A 121 2.70 1.22 27.36
CA SER A 121 2.54 -0.10 27.95
C SER A 121 1.23 -0.24 28.73
N ALA A 122 0.69 -1.45 28.76
CA ALA A 122 -0.43 -1.81 29.63
C ALA A 122 -0.09 -1.59 31.12
N ALA A 123 -1.13 -1.33 31.91
CA ALA A 123 -1.00 -1.37 33.36
C ALA A 123 -0.67 -2.80 33.83
N ALA A 124 -0.04 -2.92 35.02
CA ALA A 124 0.33 -4.21 35.56
C ALA A 124 -0.87 -5.17 35.68
N SER A 125 -0.65 -6.46 35.46
CA SER A 125 -1.66 -7.54 35.40
C SER A 125 -2.62 -7.62 36.59
N ARG A 126 -2.29 -7.00 37.72
CA ARG A 126 -3.14 -6.89 38.92
C ARG A 126 -4.26 -5.84 38.80
N TYR A 127 -4.13 -4.88 37.88
CA TYR A 127 -5.09 -3.78 37.70
C TYR A 127 -6.02 -3.98 36.50
N ILE A 128 -5.62 -4.78 35.53
CA ILE A 128 -6.42 -5.10 34.35
C ILE A 128 -7.19 -6.41 34.51
N GLU A 129 -8.32 -6.49 33.82
CA GLU A 129 -9.23 -7.62 33.84
C GLU A 129 -9.61 -8.03 32.43
N ALA A 130 -9.87 -9.33 32.25
CA ALA A 130 -10.20 -9.93 30.97
C ALA A 130 -11.25 -11.03 31.11
N ARG A 131 -12.00 -11.27 30.04
CA ARG A 131 -12.82 -12.48 29.86
C ARG A 131 -12.85 -12.88 28.39
N LEU A 132 -13.30 -14.09 28.10
CA LEU A 132 -13.53 -14.52 26.72
C LEU A 132 -14.71 -13.74 26.13
N SER A 133 -14.55 -13.28 24.88
CA SER A 133 -15.66 -12.68 24.13
C SER A 133 -16.67 -13.76 23.75
N LYS A 134 -17.92 -13.34 23.47
CA LYS A 134 -18.95 -14.27 22.95
C LYS A 134 -18.51 -14.96 21.66
N PHE A 135 -17.83 -14.22 20.80
CA PHE A 135 -17.25 -14.74 19.57
C PHE A 135 -16.22 -15.83 19.85
N ALA A 136 -15.30 -15.62 20.80
CA ALA A 136 -14.30 -16.62 21.17
C ALA A 136 -14.94 -17.93 21.67
N LEU A 137 -15.99 -17.82 22.50
CA LEU A 137 -16.69 -18.97 23.05
C LEU A 137 -17.33 -19.85 21.97
N GLU A 138 -17.92 -19.24 20.94
CA GLU A 138 -18.58 -19.95 19.83
C GLU A 138 -17.59 -20.54 18.83
N VAL A 139 -16.48 -19.85 18.57
CA VAL A 139 -15.57 -20.15 17.46
C VAL A 139 -14.39 -21.04 17.86
N LEU A 140 -13.86 -20.92 19.08
CA LEU A 140 -12.58 -21.54 19.45
C LEU A 140 -12.70 -22.90 20.15
N PHE A 141 -13.84 -23.18 20.78
CA PHE A 141 -13.93 -24.29 21.73
C PHE A 141 -15.00 -25.30 21.32
N SER A 142 -14.60 -26.57 21.24
CA SER A 142 -15.52 -27.70 21.08
C SER A 142 -14.93 -28.93 21.78
N PRO A 143 -15.17 -29.13 23.10
CA PRO A 143 -14.44 -30.10 23.90
C PRO A 143 -14.52 -31.56 23.42
N LYS A 144 -15.60 -31.92 22.72
CA LYS A 144 -15.83 -33.27 22.18
C LYS A 144 -15.02 -33.56 20.91
N ILE A 145 -14.57 -32.51 20.22
CA ILE A 145 -13.78 -32.58 18.97
C ILE A 145 -12.31 -32.29 19.22
N THR A 146 -12.00 -31.50 20.27
CA THR A 146 -10.63 -31.15 20.61
C THR A 146 -9.77 -32.40 20.87
N ASP A 147 -8.63 -32.49 20.18
CA ASP A 147 -7.57 -33.44 20.49
C ASP A 147 -6.76 -32.98 21.70
N TRP A 148 -6.60 -33.87 22.67
CA TRP A 148 -5.96 -33.58 23.95
C TRP A 148 -4.61 -34.30 24.09
N GLN A 149 -3.61 -33.56 24.54
CA GLN A 149 -2.31 -34.08 24.98
C GLN A 149 -2.08 -33.83 26.47
N ALA A 150 -1.11 -34.51 27.07
CA ALA A 150 -0.72 -34.23 28.44
C ALA A 150 0.06 -32.90 28.53
N SER A 151 -0.10 -32.17 29.64
CA SER A 151 0.72 -31.00 29.97
C SER A 151 2.20 -31.38 30.15
N TYR A 152 3.09 -30.39 30.15
CA TYR A 152 4.53 -30.62 30.30
C TYR A 152 4.92 -31.36 31.60
N ASP A 153 4.08 -31.29 32.65
CA ASP A 153 4.26 -31.99 33.92
C ASP A 153 3.38 -33.25 34.07
N GLY A 154 2.59 -33.58 33.04
CA GLY A 154 1.71 -34.75 32.98
C GLY A 154 0.48 -34.69 33.90
N ARG A 155 0.24 -33.57 34.61
CA ARG A 155 -0.85 -33.47 35.60
C ARG A 155 -2.19 -33.05 35.01
N ARG A 156 -2.17 -32.36 33.88
CA ARG A 156 -3.36 -31.86 33.19
C ARG A 156 -3.35 -32.28 31.72
N LYS A 157 -4.48 -32.06 31.06
CA LYS A 157 -4.59 -32.19 29.61
C LYS A 157 -4.62 -30.78 29.00
N GLU A 158 -3.98 -30.60 27.86
CA GLU A 158 -4.04 -29.38 27.06
C GLU A 158 -4.39 -29.72 25.61
N PRO A 159 -5.02 -28.81 24.85
CA PRO A 159 -5.32 -29.05 23.44
C PRO A 159 -4.04 -29.02 22.60
N ILE A 160 -3.89 -29.96 21.67
CA ILE A 160 -2.82 -29.92 20.65
C ILE A 160 -3.04 -28.67 19.78
N ASN A 161 -4.24 -28.55 19.22
CA ASN A 161 -4.76 -27.39 18.51
C ASN A 161 -6.20 -27.10 18.97
N LEU A 162 -6.63 -25.85 18.86
CA LEU A 162 -8.03 -25.50 19.11
C LEU A 162 -8.88 -25.73 17.84
N PRO A 163 -10.12 -26.24 17.96
CA PRO A 163 -11.02 -26.42 16.82
C PRO A 163 -11.61 -25.07 16.38
N VAL A 164 -10.79 -24.24 15.73
CA VAL A 164 -11.15 -22.87 15.35
C VAL A 164 -12.02 -22.86 14.09
N LYS A 165 -13.28 -22.45 14.23
CA LYS A 165 -14.28 -22.38 13.15
C LYS A 165 -14.28 -21.05 12.38
N PHE A 166 -13.12 -20.43 12.20
CA PHE A 166 -12.97 -19.12 11.54
C PHE A 166 -11.52 -18.92 11.07
N PRO A 167 -11.26 -18.17 9.96
CA PRO A 167 -9.90 -17.81 9.50
C PRO A 167 -9.17 -16.82 10.42
N LEU A 168 -8.88 -17.27 11.64
CA LEU A 168 -8.36 -16.47 12.73
C LEU A 168 -6.93 -15.98 12.48
N LEU A 169 -6.08 -16.83 11.89
CA LEU A 169 -4.70 -16.46 11.54
C LEU A 169 -4.67 -15.20 10.67
N LEU A 170 -5.54 -15.14 9.66
CA LEU A 170 -5.62 -14.02 8.74
C LEU A 170 -6.25 -12.79 9.39
N ALA A 171 -7.27 -12.97 10.23
CA ALA A 171 -7.91 -11.86 10.93
C ALA A 171 -6.94 -11.18 11.93
N GLN A 172 -6.14 -11.97 12.64
CA GLN A 172 -5.23 -11.46 13.64
C GLN A 172 -3.87 -11.05 13.09
N GLY A 173 -3.44 -11.64 11.98
CA GLY A 173 -2.05 -11.63 11.54
C GLY A 173 -1.12 -12.36 12.51
N ALA A 174 0.11 -12.60 12.08
CA ALA A 174 1.13 -13.23 12.88
C ALA A 174 2.52 -12.71 12.50
N GLU A 175 3.35 -12.44 13.50
CA GLU A 175 4.75 -12.08 13.32
C GLU A 175 5.62 -12.94 14.22
N GLY A 176 6.70 -13.50 13.67
CA GLY A 176 7.58 -14.39 14.41
C GLY A 176 8.92 -14.58 13.71
N ILE A 177 9.97 -14.72 14.51
CA ILE A 177 11.33 -14.98 14.04
C ILE A 177 11.80 -16.25 14.73
N ALA A 178 12.18 -17.24 13.95
CA ALA A 178 12.70 -18.53 14.39
C ALA A 178 14.15 -18.72 13.92
N VAL A 179 14.75 -19.86 14.23
CA VAL A 179 16.10 -20.19 13.74
C VAL A 179 16.03 -20.46 12.23
N GLY A 180 16.60 -19.56 11.44
CA GLY A 180 16.65 -19.68 9.97
C GLY A 180 15.33 -19.39 9.23
N LEU A 181 14.26 -19.06 9.94
CA LEU A 181 12.92 -18.82 9.39
C LEU A 181 12.29 -17.57 10.01
N SER A 182 11.36 -16.96 9.30
CA SER A 182 10.48 -15.93 9.86
C SER A 182 9.09 -16.04 9.26
N THR A 183 8.12 -15.44 9.93
CA THR A 183 6.74 -15.34 9.48
C THR A 183 6.25 -13.92 9.70
N LYS A 184 5.55 -13.39 8.69
CA LYS A 184 4.90 -12.07 8.74
C LYS A 184 3.61 -12.11 7.91
N VAL A 185 2.55 -12.59 8.55
CA VAL A 185 1.18 -12.60 8.03
C VAL A 185 0.51 -11.30 8.44
N LEU A 186 0.04 -10.53 7.47
CA LEU A 186 -0.64 -9.25 7.72
C LEU A 186 -2.12 -9.49 8.08
N PRO A 187 -2.71 -8.66 8.97
CA PRO A 187 -4.11 -8.78 9.34
C PRO A 187 -5.04 -8.45 8.16
N HIS A 188 -6.21 -9.07 8.14
CA HIS A 188 -7.26 -8.90 7.12
C HIS A 188 -8.60 -8.57 7.76
N ASN A 189 -9.48 -7.96 6.97
CA ASN A 189 -10.79 -7.53 7.47
C ASN A 189 -11.70 -8.72 7.79
N PHE A 190 -12.37 -8.67 8.95
CA PHE A 190 -13.28 -9.72 9.43
C PHE A 190 -14.39 -10.05 8.44
N ILE A 191 -15.05 -9.03 7.89
CA ILE A 191 -16.20 -9.20 6.98
C ILE A 191 -15.73 -9.78 5.64
N GLU A 192 -14.61 -9.29 5.11
CA GLU A 192 -14.06 -9.78 3.85
C GLU A 192 -13.58 -11.22 3.94
N LEU A 193 -13.03 -11.64 5.07
CA LEU A 193 -12.66 -13.03 5.29
C LEU A 193 -13.89 -13.94 5.24
N ILE A 194 -15.00 -13.54 5.86
CA ILE A 194 -16.26 -14.29 5.79
C ILE A 194 -16.78 -14.35 4.35
N ASP A 195 -16.82 -13.21 3.65
CA ASP A 195 -17.30 -13.15 2.27
C ASP A 195 -16.41 -13.97 1.32
N ALA A 196 -15.10 -14.02 1.58
CA ALA A 196 -14.16 -14.85 0.84
C ALA A 196 -14.35 -16.35 1.13
N SER A 197 -14.56 -16.74 2.39
CA SER A 197 -14.89 -18.12 2.78
C SER A 197 -16.19 -18.60 2.14
N VAL A 198 -17.23 -17.76 2.12
CA VAL A 198 -18.50 -18.07 1.42
C VAL A 198 -18.26 -18.22 -0.09
N LYS A 199 -17.52 -17.30 -0.72
CA LYS A 199 -17.18 -17.42 -2.15
C LYS A 199 -16.39 -18.70 -2.46
N HIS A 200 -15.47 -19.08 -1.59
CA HIS A 200 -14.70 -20.31 -1.74
C HIS A 200 -15.59 -21.55 -1.72
N LEU A 201 -16.50 -21.65 -0.74
CA LEU A 201 -17.47 -22.73 -0.62
C LEU A 201 -18.44 -22.81 -1.81
N GLU A 202 -18.74 -21.67 -2.44
CA GLU A 202 -19.51 -21.59 -3.69
C GLU A 202 -18.68 -21.90 -4.96
N GLY A 203 -17.39 -22.22 -4.83
CA GLY A 203 -16.49 -22.48 -5.97
C GLY A 203 -16.10 -21.23 -6.77
N LYS A 204 -16.31 -20.03 -6.22
CA LYS A 204 -16.00 -18.75 -6.87
C LYS A 204 -14.60 -18.28 -6.52
N LYS A 205 -13.97 -17.54 -7.44
CA LYS A 205 -12.69 -16.87 -7.18
C LYS A 205 -12.89 -15.71 -6.21
N PHE A 206 -11.93 -15.51 -5.33
CA PHE A 206 -11.89 -14.39 -4.39
C PHE A 206 -10.49 -13.78 -4.36
N LYS A 207 -10.42 -12.54 -3.88
CA LYS A 207 -9.18 -11.82 -3.57
C LYS A 207 -9.40 -11.12 -2.25
N ILE A 208 -8.43 -11.26 -1.35
CA ILE A 208 -8.42 -10.57 -0.06
C ILE A 208 -7.19 -9.68 -0.01
N LEU A 209 -7.33 -8.53 0.64
CA LEU A 209 -6.26 -7.58 0.86
C LEU A 209 -6.15 -7.29 2.37
N PRO A 210 -4.93 -7.04 2.88
CA PRO A 210 -4.75 -6.67 4.27
C PRO A 210 -5.60 -5.47 4.69
N ASP A 211 -5.98 -5.43 5.96
CA ASP A 211 -6.69 -4.34 6.61
C ASP A 211 -6.06 -4.11 7.98
N PHE A 212 -5.60 -2.89 8.22
CA PHE A 212 -4.78 -2.57 9.38
C PHE A 212 -5.61 -1.87 10.47
N PRO A 213 -5.43 -2.26 11.75
CA PRO A 213 -6.11 -1.60 12.87
C PRO A 213 -5.85 -0.10 12.97
N SER A 214 -4.67 0.36 12.50
CA SER A 214 -4.26 1.77 12.50
C SER A 214 -4.84 2.60 11.32
N ALA A 215 -5.74 2.02 10.53
CA ALA A 215 -6.23 2.58 9.27
C ALA A 215 -5.07 2.87 8.29
N GLY A 216 -4.97 4.09 7.77
CA GLY A 216 -3.96 4.55 6.83
C GLY A 216 -4.30 4.27 5.38
N GLU A 217 -3.48 4.82 4.50
CA GLU A 217 -3.52 4.52 3.07
C GLU A 217 -2.54 3.38 2.77
N ALA A 218 -2.91 2.41 1.94
CA ALA A 218 -2.03 1.31 1.57
C ALA A 218 -2.08 0.97 0.07
N ASP A 219 -0.89 0.71 -0.48
CA ASP A 219 -0.68 0.24 -1.84
C ASP A 219 -0.30 -1.24 -1.83
N PHE A 220 -1.15 -2.05 -2.47
CA PHE A 220 -1.04 -3.50 -2.56
C PHE A 220 -0.59 -4.01 -3.93
N SER A 221 -0.13 -3.14 -4.84
CA SER A 221 0.29 -3.51 -6.20
C SER A 221 1.32 -4.64 -6.21
N ASP A 222 2.27 -4.58 -5.29
CA ASP A 222 3.36 -5.55 -5.13
C ASP A 222 3.06 -6.65 -4.09
N TYR A 223 1.81 -6.78 -3.60
CA TYR A 223 1.51 -7.66 -2.45
C TYR A 223 1.75 -9.15 -2.72
N LYS A 224 1.59 -9.60 -3.98
CA LYS A 224 1.83 -10.99 -4.42
C LYS A 224 1.22 -12.06 -3.50
N ASP A 225 -0.03 -11.86 -3.07
CA ASP A 225 -0.78 -12.81 -2.22
C ASP A 225 -0.07 -13.10 -0.88
N GLY A 226 0.72 -12.16 -0.35
CA GLY A 226 1.44 -12.31 0.91
C GLY A 226 2.65 -13.26 0.86
N LYS A 227 3.08 -13.66 -0.34
CA LYS A 227 4.23 -14.55 -0.54
C LYS A 227 5.56 -13.81 -0.35
N ARG A 228 6.63 -14.59 -0.13
CA ARG A 228 8.00 -14.07 -0.06
C ARG A 228 8.34 -13.23 -1.29
N GLY A 229 8.86 -12.02 -1.07
CA GLY A 229 9.19 -11.07 -2.14
C GLY A 229 8.01 -10.23 -2.63
N GLY A 230 6.85 -10.35 -1.96
CA GLY A 230 5.81 -9.33 -1.98
C GLY A 230 6.18 -8.13 -1.11
N ARG A 231 5.51 -7.00 -1.35
CA ARG A 231 5.71 -5.73 -0.64
C ARG A 231 4.40 -4.97 -0.56
N VAL A 232 4.10 -4.39 0.59
CA VAL A 232 2.98 -3.46 0.81
C VAL A 232 3.58 -2.14 1.25
N ARG A 233 3.20 -1.04 0.60
CA ARG A 233 3.55 0.30 1.09
C ARG A 233 2.37 0.84 1.88
N VAL A 234 2.63 1.40 3.05
CA VAL A 234 1.61 2.00 3.92
C VAL A 234 2.02 3.44 4.21
N ARG A 235 1.10 4.39 3.99
CA ARG A 235 1.29 5.83 4.21
C ARG A 235 0.43 6.35 5.35
N ALA A 236 1.01 7.33 6.05
CA ALA A 236 0.30 8.19 6.96
C ALA A 236 -0.65 9.11 6.17
N LYS A 237 -1.84 9.35 6.72
CA LYS A 237 -2.79 10.31 6.14
C LYS A 237 -2.41 11.71 6.60
N ILE A 238 -1.99 12.55 5.66
CA ILE A 238 -1.52 13.91 5.94
C ILE A 238 -2.41 14.90 5.19
N SER A 239 -3.05 15.79 5.92
CA SER A 239 -3.87 16.89 5.41
C SER A 239 -3.25 18.24 5.75
N GLN A 240 -3.51 19.24 4.91
CA GLN A 240 -3.14 20.62 5.21
C GLN A 240 -4.28 21.29 5.98
N GLN A 241 -4.00 21.78 7.19
CA GLN A 241 -4.97 22.55 7.97
C GLN A 241 -4.89 24.04 7.62
N ASP A 242 -3.67 24.55 7.42
CA ASP A 242 -3.42 25.94 7.07
C ASP A 242 -2.07 26.06 6.33
N LYS A 243 -1.75 27.25 5.78
CA LYS A 243 -0.57 27.46 4.91
C LYS A 243 0.76 27.05 5.55
N ASN A 244 0.84 26.96 6.88
CA ASN A 244 2.04 26.60 7.62
C ASN A 244 1.83 25.40 8.57
N THR A 245 0.70 24.68 8.51
CA THR A 245 0.42 23.58 9.44
C THR A 245 -0.11 22.37 8.69
N LEU A 246 0.55 21.23 8.90
CA LEU A 246 0.12 19.92 8.43
C LEU A 246 -0.42 19.12 9.62
N VAL A 247 -1.44 18.31 9.36
CA VAL A 247 -2.06 17.41 10.35
C VAL A 247 -1.89 15.99 9.87
N ILE A 248 -1.40 15.12 10.74
CA ILE A 248 -1.36 13.67 10.52
C ILE A 248 -2.48 13.05 11.35
N THR A 249 -3.46 12.44 10.67
CA THR A 249 -4.65 11.86 11.31
C THR A 249 -4.61 10.33 11.43
N GLU A 250 -3.73 9.68 10.65
CA GLU A 250 -3.58 8.22 10.64
C GLU A 250 -2.10 7.88 10.43
N ILE A 251 -1.61 6.84 11.11
CA ILE A 251 -0.21 6.40 11.05
C ILE A 251 -0.07 5.02 10.40
N PRO A 252 1.10 4.71 9.80
CA PRO A 252 1.34 3.38 9.25
C PRO A 252 1.37 2.28 10.33
N PHE A 253 0.87 1.10 9.96
CA PHE A 253 0.65 -0.06 10.84
C PHE A 253 1.84 -0.47 11.73
N THR A 254 3.06 -0.30 11.26
CA THR A 254 4.27 -0.73 12.01
C THR A 254 4.90 0.39 12.83
N THR A 255 4.20 1.50 13.03
CA THR A 255 4.74 2.71 13.67
C THR A 255 3.83 3.19 14.79
N THR A 256 4.43 3.81 15.81
CA THR A 256 3.74 4.59 16.84
C THR A 256 3.91 6.09 16.58
N THR A 257 3.06 6.93 17.17
CA THR A 257 3.18 8.40 17.08
C THR A 257 4.56 8.87 17.54
N THR A 258 5.04 8.35 18.67
CA THR A 258 6.39 8.60 19.18
C THR A 258 7.47 8.24 18.16
N SER A 259 7.42 7.02 17.59
CA SER A 259 8.42 6.57 16.62
C SER A 259 8.39 7.37 15.30
N LEU A 260 7.20 7.83 14.91
CA LEU A 260 6.97 8.64 13.73
C LEU A 260 7.55 10.05 13.94
N ILE A 261 7.23 10.68 15.07
CA ILE A 261 7.74 12.00 15.47
C ILE A 261 9.27 11.96 15.55
N ASP A 262 9.86 10.93 16.17
CA ASP A 262 11.31 10.73 16.20
C ASP A 262 11.94 10.62 14.81
N SER A 263 11.26 9.94 13.88
CA SER A 263 11.74 9.83 12.49
C SER A 263 11.73 11.19 11.78
N ILE A 264 10.71 12.01 12.07
CA ILE A 264 10.57 13.37 11.54
C ILE A 264 11.66 14.28 12.11
N LEU A 265 11.88 14.25 13.43
CA LEU A 265 12.93 15.03 14.10
C LEU A 265 14.32 14.65 13.58
N LYS A 266 14.63 13.35 13.45
CA LYS A 266 15.89 12.89 12.87
C LYS A 266 16.10 13.34 11.44
N ALA A 267 15.03 13.44 10.64
CA ALA A 267 15.12 13.94 9.27
C ALA A 267 15.30 15.48 9.22
N ASN A 268 14.72 16.21 10.18
CA ASN A 268 14.93 17.63 10.39
C ASN A 268 16.37 17.95 10.81
N ASP A 269 16.93 17.19 11.77
CA ASP A 269 18.32 17.36 12.24
C ASP A 269 19.35 17.07 11.13
N LYS A 270 19.04 16.14 10.24
CA LYS A 270 19.84 15.85 9.03
C LYS A 270 19.67 16.90 7.92
N GLY A 271 18.87 17.94 8.14
CA GLY A 271 18.61 19.01 7.16
C GLY A 271 17.82 18.57 5.93
N LYS A 272 17.23 17.37 5.93
CA LYS A 272 16.47 16.83 4.78
C LYS A 272 15.12 17.53 4.61
N LEU A 273 14.53 17.93 5.73
CA LEU A 273 13.31 18.71 5.82
C LEU A 273 13.46 19.77 6.91
N LYS A 274 12.59 20.78 6.90
CA LYS A 274 12.61 21.87 7.89
C LYS A 274 11.26 21.98 8.57
N ILE A 275 11.25 21.77 9.88
CA ILE A 275 10.07 21.88 10.73
C ILE A 275 10.36 22.89 11.83
N LYS A 276 9.34 23.69 12.18
CA LYS A 276 9.41 24.68 13.25
C LYS A 276 9.17 24.04 14.61
N ARG A 277 8.08 23.28 14.73
CA ARG A 277 7.69 22.54 15.95
C ARG A 277 6.71 21.42 15.58
N ILE A 278 6.61 20.43 16.45
CA ILE A 278 5.64 19.33 16.35
C ILE A 278 4.85 19.31 17.67
N GLU A 279 3.52 19.19 17.58
CA GLU A 279 2.63 19.03 18.73
C GLU A 279 1.88 17.70 18.57
N ASP A 280 1.86 16.87 19.62
CA ASP A 280 1.16 15.59 19.64
C ASP A 280 -0.05 15.71 20.59
N ASN A 281 -1.24 15.66 20.02
CA ASN A 281 -2.53 15.69 20.72
C ASN A 281 -3.21 14.31 20.68
N THR A 282 -2.47 13.26 20.32
CA THR A 282 -3.01 11.91 20.16
C THR A 282 -3.65 11.40 21.45
N SER A 283 -4.85 10.85 21.31
CA SER A 283 -5.57 10.18 22.39
C SER A 283 -6.13 8.84 21.92
N SER A 284 -7.45 8.75 21.69
CA SER A 284 -8.07 7.63 20.98
C SER A 284 -7.87 7.71 19.46
N GLU A 285 -7.72 8.93 18.95
CA GLU A 285 -7.43 9.22 17.55
C GLU A 285 -6.06 9.88 17.43
N VAL A 286 -5.37 9.64 16.32
CA VAL A 286 -4.06 10.25 16.05
C VAL A 286 -4.29 11.70 15.65
N GLU A 287 -3.59 12.61 16.31
CA GLU A 287 -3.53 14.01 15.89
C GLU A 287 -2.12 14.56 16.14
N ILE A 288 -1.31 14.59 15.07
CA ILE A 288 0.04 15.18 15.12
C ILE A 288 0.06 16.43 14.26
N LEU A 289 0.28 17.58 14.89
CA LEU A 289 0.40 18.87 14.23
C LEU A 289 1.86 19.16 13.91
N VAL A 290 2.17 19.29 12.62
CA VAL A 290 3.51 19.60 12.12
C VAL A 290 3.52 21.04 11.60
N HIS A 291 4.14 21.93 12.37
CA HIS A 291 4.23 23.34 12.01
C HIS A 291 5.46 23.63 11.16
N LEU A 292 5.24 24.26 10.02
CA LEU A 292 6.25 24.61 9.03
C LEU A 292 6.78 26.04 9.25
N PRO A 293 8.07 26.29 8.98
CA PRO A 293 8.60 27.65 8.84
C PRO A 293 7.95 28.41 7.68
N ALA A 294 7.86 29.73 7.79
CA ALA A 294 7.27 30.58 6.75
C ALA A 294 8.04 30.45 5.43
N GLY A 295 7.31 30.37 4.31
CA GLY A 295 7.86 30.30 2.96
C GLY A 295 8.13 28.89 2.42
N LEU A 296 7.79 27.84 3.17
CA LEU A 296 7.82 26.45 2.70
C LEU A 296 6.47 26.05 2.10
N SER A 297 6.50 25.32 0.99
CA SER A 297 5.30 24.73 0.38
C SER A 297 4.87 23.50 1.20
N PRO A 298 3.61 23.44 1.66
CA PRO A 298 3.03 22.27 2.31
C PRO A 298 3.16 20.99 1.47
N ASP A 299 2.82 21.04 0.18
CA ASP A 299 2.86 19.87 -0.71
C ASP A 299 4.27 19.29 -0.88
N LYS A 300 5.27 20.17 -1.06
CA LYS A 300 6.67 19.73 -1.12
C LYS A 300 7.10 19.12 0.22
N THR A 301 6.61 19.66 1.34
CA THR A 301 6.94 19.11 2.65
C THR A 301 6.27 17.76 2.89
N ILE A 302 5.02 17.56 2.46
CA ILE A 302 4.33 16.26 2.51
C ILE A 302 5.12 15.20 1.75
N GLY A 303 5.56 15.50 0.52
CA GLY A 303 6.41 14.58 -0.24
C GLY A 303 7.75 14.29 0.46
N ALA A 304 8.34 15.28 1.16
CA ALA A 304 9.58 15.09 1.91
C ALA A 304 9.37 14.20 3.14
N LEU A 305 8.23 14.35 3.82
CA LEU A 305 7.82 13.49 4.92
C LEU A 305 7.74 12.04 4.42
N TYR A 306 6.97 11.77 3.36
CA TYR A 306 6.88 10.42 2.80
C TYR A 306 8.24 9.84 2.37
N ALA A 307 9.14 10.65 1.79
CA ALA A 307 10.42 10.14 1.28
C ALA A 307 11.49 9.91 2.36
N PHE A 308 11.45 10.65 3.48
CA PHE A 308 12.57 10.70 4.43
C PHE A 308 12.21 10.32 5.87
N THR A 309 10.94 10.10 6.16
CA THR A 309 10.46 9.74 7.50
C THR A 309 9.66 8.44 7.44
N ASN A 310 9.23 7.94 8.59
CA ASN A 310 8.36 6.77 8.66
C ASN A 310 6.89 7.10 8.31
N CYS A 311 6.60 8.27 7.71
CA CYS A 311 5.28 8.58 7.16
C CYS A 311 4.92 7.68 5.97
N GLU A 312 5.90 7.05 5.32
CA GLU A 312 5.70 5.93 4.41
C GLU A 312 6.60 4.78 4.87
N VAL A 313 6.02 3.58 5.03
CA VAL A 313 6.75 2.37 5.38
C VAL A 313 6.47 1.26 4.39
N SER A 314 7.49 0.46 4.12
CA SER A 314 7.39 -0.72 3.28
C SER A 314 7.38 -1.97 4.15
N ILE A 315 6.30 -2.74 4.08
CA ILE A 315 6.11 -3.98 4.83
C ILE A 315 6.27 -5.16 3.87
N SER A 316 7.18 -6.07 4.19
CA SER A 316 7.41 -7.28 3.41
C SER A 316 6.68 -8.47 4.06
N PRO A 317 5.55 -8.95 3.50
CA PRO A 317 4.88 -10.13 4.01
C PRO A 317 5.69 -11.41 3.74
N LEU A 318 5.49 -12.40 4.60
CA LEU A 318 6.05 -13.73 4.47
C LEU A 318 5.10 -14.76 5.11
N GLY A 319 4.28 -15.41 4.28
CA GLY A 319 3.40 -16.50 4.72
C GLY A 319 4.17 -17.79 5.03
N CYS A 320 4.56 -17.95 6.30
CA CYS A 320 5.18 -19.18 6.84
C CYS A 320 4.37 -19.63 8.05
N VAL A 321 3.86 -20.86 8.02
CA VAL A 321 3.00 -21.46 9.04
C VAL A 321 3.46 -22.90 9.31
N ILE A 322 3.04 -23.50 10.42
CA ILE A 322 3.27 -24.92 10.68
C ILE A 322 2.04 -25.72 10.25
N GLU A 323 2.26 -26.81 9.53
CA GLU A 323 1.26 -27.84 9.20
C GLU A 323 1.93 -29.21 9.44
N ASP A 324 1.28 -30.13 10.16
CA ASP A 324 1.80 -31.47 10.46
C ASP A 324 3.26 -31.48 10.99
N ASN A 325 3.55 -30.58 11.94
CA ASN A 325 4.89 -30.38 12.53
C ASN A 325 5.99 -29.99 11.52
N LYS A 326 5.63 -29.40 10.37
CA LYS A 326 6.57 -28.94 9.35
C LYS A 326 6.27 -27.50 8.92
N PRO A 327 7.29 -26.70 8.59
CA PRO A 327 7.07 -25.36 8.06
C PRO A 327 6.54 -25.42 6.62
N LEU A 328 5.43 -24.72 6.39
CA LEU A 328 4.75 -24.58 5.11
C LEU A 328 4.78 -23.11 4.66
N PHE A 329 5.21 -22.88 3.41
CA PHE A 329 5.23 -21.56 2.79
C PHE A 329 4.07 -21.40 1.82
N VAL A 330 3.06 -20.62 2.20
CA VAL A 330 1.82 -20.44 1.43
C VAL A 330 1.40 -18.98 1.37
N GLY A 331 0.60 -18.63 0.37
CA GLY A 331 -0.02 -17.31 0.26
C GLY A 331 -1.31 -17.21 1.06
N VAL A 332 -1.84 -16.00 1.24
CA VAL A 332 -3.03 -15.77 2.06
C VAL A 332 -4.29 -16.39 1.48
N SER A 333 -4.40 -16.46 0.14
CA SER A 333 -5.52 -17.14 -0.51
C SER A 333 -5.58 -18.63 -0.15
N GLU A 334 -4.42 -19.29 -0.06
CA GLU A 334 -4.34 -20.70 0.29
C GLU A 334 -4.58 -20.92 1.79
N MET A 335 -4.03 -20.06 2.66
CA MET A 335 -4.34 -20.09 4.09
C MET A 335 -5.84 -19.97 4.36
N LEU A 336 -6.55 -19.12 3.62
CA LEU A 336 -8.00 -18.98 3.75
C LEU A 336 -8.74 -20.24 3.33
N ARG A 337 -8.33 -20.89 2.23
CA ARG A 337 -8.94 -22.14 1.76
C ARG A 337 -8.79 -23.24 2.80
N ILE A 338 -7.57 -23.46 3.28
CA ILE A 338 -7.28 -24.46 4.31
C ILE A 338 -8.16 -24.21 5.53
N SER A 339 -8.19 -22.99 6.06
CA SER A 339 -9.01 -22.66 7.23
C SER A 339 -10.52 -22.83 6.98
N THR A 340 -11.01 -22.50 5.79
CA THR A 340 -12.43 -22.61 5.44
C THR A 340 -12.87 -24.07 5.31
N GLU A 341 -12.08 -24.91 4.62
CA GLU A 341 -12.37 -26.34 4.52
C GLU A 341 -12.26 -27.03 5.88
N ARG A 342 -11.30 -26.64 6.73
CA ARG A 342 -11.24 -27.12 8.11
C ARG A 342 -12.45 -26.70 8.93
N THR A 343 -12.93 -25.47 8.77
CA THR A 343 -14.17 -25.02 9.43
C THR A 343 -15.34 -25.90 9.02
N LYS A 344 -15.49 -26.20 7.73
CA LYS A 344 -16.52 -27.10 7.21
C LYS A 344 -16.39 -28.51 7.79
N ASP A 345 -15.18 -29.03 7.92
CA ASP A 345 -14.93 -30.34 8.53
C ASP A 345 -15.25 -30.38 10.03
N LEU A 346 -14.88 -29.34 10.78
CA LEU A 346 -15.24 -29.21 12.19
C LEU A 346 -16.77 -29.18 12.39
N LEU A 347 -17.49 -28.45 11.53
CA LEU A 347 -18.95 -28.42 11.57
C LEU A 347 -19.57 -29.78 11.25
N ARG A 348 -18.97 -30.55 10.33
CA ARG A 348 -19.38 -31.93 10.06
C ARG A 348 -19.24 -32.81 11.31
N GLN A 349 -18.09 -32.75 11.97
CA GLN A 349 -17.85 -33.52 13.20
C GLN A 349 -18.82 -33.11 14.33
N GLU A 350 -19.16 -31.82 14.47
CA GLU A 350 -20.18 -31.36 15.42
C GLU A 350 -21.56 -31.95 15.11
N LEU A 351 -21.95 -31.97 13.83
CA LEU A 351 -23.21 -32.57 13.39
C LEU A 351 -23.23 -34.09 13.55
N GLU A 352 -22.13 -34.79 13.30
CA GLU A 352 -22.00 -36.24 13.50
C GLU A 352 -22.16 -36.61 14.98
N ILE A 353 -21.51 -35.87 15.89
CA ILE A 353 -21.66 -36.05 17.34
C ILE A 353 -23.09 -35.72 17.78
N GLN A 354 -23.67 -34.63 17.26
CA GLN A 354 -25.05 -34.27 17.56
C GLN A 354 -26.03 -35.35 17.07
N LEU A 355 -25.79 -35.92 15.88
CA LEU A 355 -26.59 -36.99 15.33
C LEU A 355 -26.52 -38.24 16.23
N GLU A 356 -25.32 -38.65 16.63
CA GLU A 356 -25.12 -39.79 17.53
C GLU A 356 -25.85 -39.58 18.86
N GLU A 357 -25.80 -38.37 19.44
CA GLU A 357 -26.51 -38.04 20.66
C GLU A 357 -28.03 -38.07 20.51
N LEU A 358 -28.55 -37.54 19.40
CA LEU A 358 -29.98 -37.58 19.10
C LEU A 358 -30.47 -39.00 18.84
N GLU A 359 -29.70 -39.81 18.11
CA GLU A 359 -30.02 -41.21 17.85
C GLU A 359 -29.98 -42.04 19.14
N ASN A 360 -29.02 -41.78 20.03
CA ASN A 360 -28.98 -42.37 21.36
C ASN A 360 -30.18 -41.93 22.22
N GLN A 361 -30.52 -40.64 22.25
CA GLN A 361 -31.71 -40.15 22.97
C GLN A 361 -33.00 -40.77 22.44
N TRP A 362 -33.14 -40.89 21.12
CA TRP A 362 -34.27 -41.54 20.47
C TRP A 362 -34.33 -43.02 20.84
N HIS A 363 -33.18 -43.71 20.85
CA HIS A 363 -33.09 -45.12 21.23
C HIS A 363 -33.56 -45.33 22.67
N TYR A 364 -33.09 -44.51 23.62
CA TYR A 364 -33.50 -44.59 25.02
C TYR A 364 -34.98 -44.24 25.23
N ALA A 365 -35.49 -43.20 24.57
CA ALA A 365 -36.89 -42.83 24.67
C ALA A 365 -37.82 -43.93 24.14
N SER A 366 -37.40 -44.59 23.05
CA SER A 366 -38.11 -45.72 22.46
C SER A 366 -38.10 -46.94 23.37
N LEU A 367 -36.95 -47.28 23.97
CA LEU A 367 -36.85 -48.36 24.95
C LEU A 367 -37.70 -48.09 26.20
N GLU A 368 -37.66 -46.87 26.74
CA GLU A 368 -38.50 -46.48 27.89
C GLU A 368 -39.99 -46.61 27.58
N ARG A 369 -40.42 -46.21 26.37
CA ARG A 369 -41.81 -46.39 25.91
C ARG A 369 -42.18 -47.86 25.85
N ILE A 370 -41.39 -48.69 25.16
CA ILE A 370 -41.65 -50.14 24.99
C ILE A 370 -41.71 -50.83 26.37
N PHE A 371 -40.78 -50.49 27.26
CA PHE A 371 -40.68 -51.07 28.61
C PHE A 371 -41.93 -50.81 29.46
N ILE A 372 -42.49 -49.60 29.37
CA ILE A 372 -43.67 -49.20 30.15
C ILE A 372 -44.97 -49.64 29.47
N GLU A 373 -45.09 -49.46 28.15
CA GLU A 373 -46.28 -49.76 27.35
C GLU A 373 -46.63 -51.26 27.38
N ASN A 374 -45.63 -52.11 27.18
CA ASN A 374 -45.79 -53.57 27.21
C ASN A 374 -45.70 -54.17 28.63
N ARG A 375 -45.55 -53.33 29.65
CA ARG A 375 -45.49 -53.72 31.07
C ARG A 375 -44.37 -54.73 31.41
N ILE A 376 -43.24 -54.67 30.70
CA ILE A 376 -42.06 -55.53 30.89
C ILE A 376 -41.49 -55.38 32.32
N TYR A 377 -41.71 -54.23 32.95
CA TYR A 377 -41.36 -54.00 34.36
C TYR A 377 -42.09 -54.91 35.37
N ARG A 378 -43.10 -55.69 34.96
CA ARG A 378 -43.73 -56.71 35.83
C ARG A 378 -43.00 -58.04 35.80
N ASP A 379 -42.38 -58.35 34.67
CA ASP A 379 -41.67 -59.62 34.46
C ASP A 379 -40.39 -59.71 35.33
N ILE A 380 -39.90 -58.56 35.82
CA ILE A 380 -38.79 -58.46 36.77
C ILE A 380 -39.20 -58.66 38.23
N GLU A 381 -40.50 -58.64 38.57
CA GLU A 381 -40.97 -58.76 39.96
C GLU A 381 -40.78 -60.18 40.53
N GLU A 382 -40.73 -61.18 39.66
CA GLU A 382 -40.57 -62.60 40.03
C GLU A 382 -39.09 -63.06 40.06
N GLU A 383 -38.17 -62.20 39.61
CA GLU A 383 -36.74 -62.50 39.49
C GLU A 383 -35.96 -62.18 40.78
N THR A 384 -35.06 -63.10 41.17
CA THR A 384 -34.31 -63.00 42.45
C THR A 384 -32.82 -62.71 42.26
N THR A 385 -32.33 -62.69 41.01
CA THR A 385 -30.92 -62.45 40.67
C THR A 385 -30.79 -61.32 39.67
N TRP A 386 -29.68 -60.57 39.74
CA TRP A 386 -29.42 -59.46 38.81
C TRP A 386 -29.38 -59.91 37.35
N ASP A 387 -28.71 -61.03 37.07
CA ASP A 387 -28.66 -61.62 35.73
C ASP A 387 -30.04 -62.10 35.27
N GLY A 388 -30.87 -62.62 36.17
CA GLY A 388 -32.26 -62.99 35.91
C GLY A 388 -33.13 -61.79 35.51
N VAL A 389 -32.97 -60.66 36.21
CA VAL A 389 -33.66 -59.39 35.88
C VAL A 389 -33.27 -58.90 34.48
N LEU A 390 -31.98 -58.87 34.15
CA LEU A 390 -31.51 -58.44 32.82
C LEU A 390 -31.99 -59.40 31.71
N HIS A 391 -32.01 -60.70 31.99
CA HIS A 391 -32.52 -61.71 31.06
C HIS A 391 -34.02 -61.52 30.79
N ALA A 392 -34.84 -61.33 31.83
CA ALA A 392 -36.28 -61.11 31.71
C ALA A 392 -36.60 -59.84 30.89
N ILE A 393 -35.88 -58.74 31.13
CA ILE A 393 -36.02 -57.51 30.34
C ILE A 393 -35.65 -57.76 28.88
N ASN A 394 -34.55 -58.47 28.63
CA ASN A 394 -34.11 -58.76 27.27
C ASN A 394 -35.12 -59.62 26.50
N GLU A 395 -35.64 -60.70 27.11
CA GLU A 395 -36.69 -61.53 26.51
C GLU A 395 -37.98 -60.73 26.23
N GLY A 396 -38.39 -59.87 27.17
CA GLY A 396 -39.57 -59.00 27.01
C GLY A 396 -39.40 -57.96 25.90
N LEU A 397 -38.18 -57.48 25.65
CA LEU A 397 -37.90 -56.51 24.58
C LEU A 397 -37.79 -57.14 23.20
N LYS A 398 -37.30 -58.39 23.06
CA LYS A 398 -37.11 -59.10 21.78
C LYS A 398 -38.24 -58.95 20.75
N PRO A 399 -39.54 -59.04 21.09
CA PRO A 399 -40.61 -58.89 20.09
C PRO A 399 -40.74 -57.46 19.54
N HIS A 400 -40.16 -56.45 20.20
CA HIS A 400 -40.38 -55.04 19.91
C HIS A 400 -39.12 -54.28 19.44
N ILE A 401 -37.96 -54.93 19.30
CA ILE A 401 -36.69 -54.26 18.95
C ILE A 401 -36.49 -53.93 17.46
N GLY A 402 -37.33 -54.45 16.54
CA GLY A 402 -37.06 -54.38 15.09
C GLY A 402 -37.04 -52.97 14.46
N HIS A 403 -37.60 -51.98 15.14
CA HIS A 403 -37.61 -50.58 14.68
C HIS A 403 -36.50 -49.74 15.29
N LEU A 404 -35.66 -50.31 16.17
CA LEU A 404 -34.59 -49.58 16.85
C LEU A 404 -33.41 -49.32 15.90
N LYS A 405 -32.81 -48.13 16.02
CA LYS A 405 -31.67 -47.68 15.19
C LYS A 405 -30.37 -48.44 15.49
N ARG A 406 -30.21 -49.00 16.70
CA ARG A 406 -29.05 -49.79 17.13
C ARG A 406 -29.49 -50.99 17.97
N PRO A 407 -28.69 -52.07 18.06
CA PRO A 407 -28.98 -53.19 18.95
C PRO A 407 -28.95 -52.74 20.42
N VAL A 408 -29.76 -53.43 21.23
CA VAL A 408 -29.82 -53.23 22.68
C VAL A 408 -28.58 -53.86 23.32
N VAL A 409 -27.84 -53.08 24.11
CA VAL A 409 -26.69 -53.58 24.89
C VAL A 409 -27.04 -53.69 26.36
N GLU A 410 -26.21 -54.40 27.12
CA GLU A 410 -26.42 -54.62 28.57
C GLU A 410 -26.57 -53.29 29.33
N GLU A 411 -25.79 -52.26 29.01
CA GLU A 411 -25.90 -50.93 29.62
C GLU A 411 -27.30 -50.30 29.45
N ASP A 412 -27.97 -50.55 28.32
CA ASP A 412 -29.33 -50.05 28.08
C ASP A 412 -30.33 -50.76 28.98
N LEU A 413 -30.17 -52.08 29.18
CA LEU A 413 -30.99 -52.89 30.08
C LEU A 413 -30.83 -52.44 31.53
N VAL A 414 -29.58 -52.22 31.98
CA VAL A 414 -29.28 -51.70 33.31
C VAL A 414 -29.97 -50.35 33.51
N ARG A 415 -29.88 -49.44 32.54
CA ARG A 415 -30.51 -48.12 32.62
C ARG A 415 -32.04 -48.17 32.69
N LEU A 416 -32.68 -49.18 32.09
CA LEU A 416 -34.13 -49.39 32.22
C LEU A 416 -34.53 -49.76 33.66
N THR A 417 -33.69 -50.49 34.39
CA THR A 417 -33.94 -50.82 35.81
C THR A 417 -33.90 -49.59 36.71
N GLU A 418 -33.20 -48.52 36.31
CA GLU A 418 -33.07 -47.27 37.08
C GLU A 418 -34.28 -46.32 36.90
N ILE A 419 -35.27 -46.70 36.07
CA ILE A 419 -36.46 -45.88 35.86
C ILE A 419 -37.25 -45.78 37.17
N ARG A 420 -37.41 -44.55 37.67
CA ARG A 420 -38.14 -44.28 38.91
C ARG A 420 -39.62 -44.70 38.77
N ILE A 421 -40.15 -45.40 39.77
CA ILE A 421 -41.56 -45.84 39.84
C ILE A 421 -42.56 -44.69 39.60
N LYS A 422 -42.28 -43.48 40.09
CA LYS A 422 -43.09 -42.27 39.83
C LYS A 422 -43.26 -41.96 38.34
N ARG A 423 -42.23 -42.25 37.54
CA ARG A 423 -42.21 -42.01 36.09
C ARG A 423 -43.07 -43.01 35.35
N ILE A 424 -43.05 -44.28 35.77
CA ILE A 424 -43.93 -45.35 35.28
C ILE A 424 -45.40 -45.03 35.60
N SER A 425 -45.69 -44.61 36.84
CA SER A 425 -47.07 -44.31 37.26
C SER A 425 -47.67 -43.06 36.60
N LYS A 426 -46.86 -42.09 36.21
CA LYS A 426 -47.30 -40.86 35.52
C LYS A 426 -46.98 -40.89 34.02
N PHE A 427 -46.70 -42.08 33.47
CA PHE A 427 -46.31 -42.20 32.08
C PHE A 427 -47.50 -41.87 31.16
N ASP A 428 -47.24 -41.02 30.18
CA ASP A 428 -48.21 -40.51 29.23
C ASP A 428 -47.70 -40.92 27.84
N ILE A 429 -48.36 -41.91 27.24
CA ILE A 429 -47.93 -42.54 25.99
C ILE A 429 -47.90 -41.50 24.86
N ASP A 430 -48.91 -40.62 24.79
CA ASP A 430 -49.02 -39.60 23.77
C ASP A 430 -47.87 -38.59 23.86
N LYS A 431 -47.48 -38.20 25.08
CA LYS A 431 -46.31 -37.31 25.28
C LYS A 431 -44.98 -37.99 24.97
N ALA A 432 -44.84 -39.27 25.29
CA ALA A 432 -43.65 -40.03 24.93
C ALA A 432 -43.52 -40.16 23.41
N GLN A 433 -44.64 -40.42 22.72
CA GLN A 433 -44.71 -40.48 21.26
C GLN A 433 -44.37 -39.12 20.62
N GLN A 434 -44.97 -38.02 21.08
CA GLN A 434 -44.63 -36.67 20.61
C GLN A 434 -43.14 -36.34 20.79
N ARG A 435 -42.52 -36.82 21.88
CA ARG A 435 -41.08 -36.64 22.10
C ARG A 435 -40.24 -37.44 21.11
N ILE A 436 -40.65 -38.67 20.79
CA ILE A 436 -39.98 -39.51 19.80
C ILE A 436 -40.08 -38.86 18.41
N GLU A 437 -41.28 -38.41 18.02
CA GLU A 437 -41.51 -37.68 16.76
C GLU A 437 -40.65 -36.41 16.66
N ALA A 438 -40.59 -35.60 17.73
CA ALA A 438 -39.73 -34.43 17.77
C ALA A 438 -38.23 -34.77 17.63
N LEU A 439 -37.78 -35.91 18.18
CA LEU A 439 -36.41 -36.39 17.99
C LEU A 439 -36.19 -36.89 16.56
N GLU A 440 -37.18 -37.52 15.93
CA GLU A 440 -37.11 -37.92 14.52
C GLU A 440 -36.98 -36.72 13.59
N ASP A 441 -37.76 -35.66 13.83
CA ASP A 441 -37.67 -34.40 13.09
C ASP A 441 -36.28 -33.78 13.24
N GLN A 442 -35.73 -33.72 14.45
CA GLN A 442 -34.37 -33.21 14.71
C GLN A 442 -33.29 -34.07 14.04
N ILE A 443 -33.43 -35.39 14.08
CA ILE A 443 -32.51 -36.31 13.39
C ILE A 443 -32.57 -36.09 11.89
N ALA A 444 -33.77 -35.93 11.32
CA ALA A 444 -33.96 -35.66 9.90
C ALA A 444 -33.31 -34.33 9.49
N GLU A 445 -33.48 -33.29 10.30
CA GLU A 445 -32.83 -31.98 10.09
C GLU A 445 -31.30 -32.09 10.12
N VAL A 446 -30.73 -32.77 11.11
CA VAL A 446 -29.27 -32.97 11.20
C VAL A 446 -28.74 -33.80 10.02
N LYS A 447 -29.46 -34.84 9.60
CA LYS A 447 -29.09 -35.62 8.39
C LYS A 447 -29.14 -34.76 7.14
N HIS A 448 -30.16 -33.91 6.99
CA HIS A 448 -30.24 -32.96 5.89
C HIS A 448 -29.05 -31.98 5.90
N HIS A 449 -28.64 -31.47 7.07
CA HIS A 449 -27.45 -30.63 7.20
C HIS A 449 -26.14 -31.36 6.85
N LEU A 450 -26.00 -32.64 7.21
CA LEU A 450 -24.85 -33.46 6.83
C LEU A 450 -24.79 -33.70 5.32
N GLU A 451 -25.93 -33.96 4.67
CA GLU A 451 -26.01 -34.09 3.20
C GLU A 451 -25.69 -32.77 2.49
N HIS A 452 -26.14 -31.64 3.04
CA HIS A 452 -25.96 -30.29 2.50
C HIS A 452 -24.92 -29.48 3.29
N LEU A 453 -23.81 -30.12 3.67
CA LEU A 453 -22.80 -29.55 4.57
C LEU A 453 -22.25 -28.19 4.09
N THR A 454 -22.07 -28.01 2.78
CA THR A 454 -21.59 -26.75 2.21
C THR A 454 -22.59 -25.61 2.48
N GLU A 455 -23.89 -25.86 2.34
CA GLU A 455 -24.93 -24.86 2.61
C GLU A 455 -25.00 -24.51 4.09
N PHE A 456 -24.87 -25.51 4.96
CA PHE A 456 -24.78 -25.33 6.40
C PHE A 456 -23.57 -24.49 6.81
N ALA A 457 -22.39 -24.76 6.25
CA ALA A 457 -21.17 -23.98 6.48
C ALA A 457 -21.32 -22.52 6.01
N ILE A 458 -21.94 -22.30 4.83
CA ILE A 458 -22.26 -20.95 4.35
C ILE A 458 -23.22 -20.23 5.31
N ALA A 459 -24.25 -20.92 5.80
CA ALA A 459 -25.19 -20.36 6.77
C ALA A 459 -24.52 -19.98 8.09
N TYR A 460 -23.58 -20.82 8.57
CA TYR A 460 -22.76 -20.54 9.75
C TYR A 460 -21.93 -19.25 9.57
N PHE A 461 -21.20 -19.13 8.47
CA PHE A 461 -20.43 -17.92 8.15
C PHE A 461 -21.31 -16.66 8.04
N LYS A 462 -22.47 -16.76 7.39
CA LYS A 462 -23.45 -15.66 7.31
C LYS A 462 -23.99 -15.26 8.68
N ARG A 463 -24.22 -16.22 9.58
CA ARG A 463 -24.61 -15.95 10.97
C ARG A 463 -23.51 -15.19 11.71
N LEU A 464 -22.26 -15.65 11.63
CA LEU A 464 -21.12 -14.96 12.24
C LEU A 464 -21.00 -13.50 11.77
N LYS A 465 -21.17 -13.24 10.46
CA LYS A 465 -21.17 -11.88 9.91
C LYS A 465 -22.31 -11.03 10.48
N LYS A 466 -23.51 -11.60 10.61
CA LYS A 466 -24.68 -10.90 11.15
C LYS A 466 -24.52 -10.55 12.63
N GLU A 467 -23.97 -11.46 13.42
CA GLU A 467 -23.88 -11.30 14.88
C GLU A 467 -22.65 -10.48 15.32
N TYR A 468 -21.52 -10.64 14.62
CA TYR A 468 -20.24 -10.07 15.04
C TYR A 468 -19.59 -9.11 14.03
N GLY A 469 -20.23 -8.85 12.89
CA GLY A 469 -19.68 -7.99 11.83
C GLY A 469 -19.87 -6.49 12.05
N ALA A 470 -20.79 -6.06 12.92
CA ALA A 470 -21.07 -4.63 13.14
C ALA A 470 -19.84 -3.91 13.74
N GLY A 471 -19.44 -2.77 13.15
CA GLY A 471 -18.28 -1.99 13.60
C GLY A 471 -16.92 -2.57 13.18
N ARG A 472 -16.91 -3.57 12.31
CA ARG A 472 -15.70 -4.22 11.76
C ARG A 472 -15.54 -3.98 10.26
N GLU A 473 -16.06 -2.87 9.75
CA GLU A 473 -15.84 -2.42 8.39
C GLU A 473 -14.35 -2.16 8.13
N ARG A 474 -13.95 -2.19 6.84
CA ARG A 474 -12.58 -1.93 6.43
C ARG A 474 -12.13 -0.55 6.89
N LYS A 475 -10.96 -0.47 7.51
CA LYS A 475 -10.37 0.79 7.99
C LYS A 475 -9.33 1.35 7.03
N THR A 476 -8.52 0.48 6.42
CA THR A 476 -7.46 0.89 5.51
C THR A 476 -8.01 1.30 4.15
N GLU A 477 -7.60 2.47 3.67
CA GLU A 477 -7.93 2.99 2.34
C GLU A 477 -6.94 2.44 1.30
N ILE A 478 -7.46 1.87 0.21
CA ILE A 478 -6.64 1.29 -0.87
C ILE A 478 -6.32 2.38 -1.88
N LYS A 479 -5.04 2.76 -2.00
CA LYS A 479 -4.56 3.77 -2.95
C LYS A 479 -3.28 3.33 -3.65
N LEU A 480 -3.10 3.74 -4.90
CA LEU A 480 -1.87 3.51 -5.65
C LEU A 480 -0.86 4.62 -5.35
N PHE A 481 0.38 4.25 -5.08
CA PHE A 481 1.42 5.21 -4.74
C PHE A 481 2.38 5.43 -5.90
N ASP A 482 2.63 6.70 -6.20
CA ASP A 482 3.72 7.12 -7.07
C ASP A 482 5.08 7.02 -6.35
N ASP A 483 6.13 6.75 -7.12
CA ASP A 483 7.50 6.67 -6.60
C ASP A 483 8.05 8.08 -6.37
N ILE A 484 8.13 8.46 -5.10
CA ILE A 484 8.64 9.78 -4.72
C ILE A 484 10.16 9.79 -4.90
N GLU A 485 10.65 10.37 -5.99
CA GLU A 485 12.09 10.61 -6.18
C GLU A 485 12.59 11.60 -5.12
N ALA A 486 13.26 11.08 -4.09
CA ALA A 486 13.87 11.85 -3.01
C ALA A 486 14.56 13.14 -3.48
N SER A 487 15.30 13.10 -4.59
CA SER A 487 16.01 14.26 -5.15
C SER A 487 15.13 15.45 -5.56
N LYS A 488 13.86 15.22 -5.92
CA LYS A 488 12.93 16.28 -6.33
C LYS A 488 12.31 17.02 -5.15
N VAL A 489 12.31 16.39 -3.97
CA VAL A 489 11.55 16.85 -2.81
C VAL A 489 12.44 17.42 -1.69
N VAL A 490 13.77 17.36 -1.86
CA VAL A 490 14.70 18.00 -0.91
C VAL A 490 14.65 19.51 -1.02
N ILE A 491 14.58 20.16 0.14
CA ILE A 491 14.68 21.61 0.28
C ILE A 491 16.12 22.04 -0.07
N ARG A 492 16.27 22.89 -1.10
CA ARG A 492 17.56 23.52 -1.44
C ARG A 492 17.82 24.70 -0.51
N ASN A 493 18.45 24.46 0.62
CA ASN A 493 18.72 25.46 1.65
C ASN A 493 20.20 25.84 1.81
N THR A 494 21.10 25.13 1.13
CA THR A 494 22.54 25.37 1.23
C THR A 494 22.98 26.25 0.09
N LYS A 495 23.76 27.29 0.39
CA LYS A 495 24.27 28.21 -0.64
C LYS A 495 25.56 27.66 -1.25
N LEU A 496 25.59 27.51 -2.56
CA LEU A 496 26.79 27.12 -3.29
C LEU A 496 27.62 28.36 -3.63
N TYR A 497 28.92 28.27 -3.35
CA TYR A 497 29.89 29.32 -3.63
C TYR A 497 31.04 28.80 -4.50
N VAL A 498 31.65 29.69 -5.28
CA VAL A 498 32.78 29.37 -6.16
C VAL A 498 33.91 30.39 -6.03
N ASN A 499 35.14 29.87 -5.87
CA ASN A 499 36.35 30.64 -6.10
C ASN A 499 36.95 30.24 -7.46
N ARG A 500 36.68 31.07 -8.47
CA ARG A 500 37.05 30.78 -9.86
C ARG A 500 38.55 30.71 -10.11
N LYS A 501 39.34 31.56 -9.44
CA LYS A 501 40.80 31.66 -9.66
C LYS A 501 41.54 30.50 -9.01
N GLU A 502 41.21 30.18 -7.77
CA GLU A 502 41.87 29.11 -7.02
C GLU A 502 41.32 27.73 -7.38
N GLY A 503 40.11 27.66 -7.97
CA GLY A 503 39.54 26.41 -8.47
C GLY A 503 38.75 25.62 -7.44
N PHE A 504 38.15 26.30 -6.46
CA PHE A 504 37.35 25.67 -5.41
C PHE A 504 35.85 25.96 -5.58
N VAL A 505 35.03 24.95 -5.32
CA VAL A 505 33.56 25.06 -5.24
C VAL A 505 33.11 24.40 -3.95
N GLY A 506 32.16 25.01 -3.24
CA GLY A 506 31.61 24.40 -2.04
C GLY A 506 30.76 25.34 -1.22
N THR A 507 30.21 24.81 -0.13
CA THR A 507 29.22 25.51 0.71
C THR A 507 29.88 26.37 1.81
N SER A 508 31.15 26.12 2.12
CA SER A 508 31.90 26.85 3.16
C SER A 508 32.54 28.16 2.69
N LEU A 509 32.58 28.41 1.37
CA LEU A 509 33.25 29.56 0.73
C LEU A 509 32.41 30.86 0.78
N LYS A 510 31.91 31.22 1.97
CA LYS A 510 30.95 32.33 2.16
C LYS A 510 31.46 33.72 1.73
N LYS A 511 32.78 33.87 1.54
CA LYS A 511 33.42 35.13 1.10
C LYS A 511 33.57 35.23 -0.42
N ASP A 512 33.32 34.14 -1.14
CA ASP A 512 33.50 34.03 -2.58
C ASP A 512 32.15 34.22 -3.32
N GLU A 513 32.17 34.08 -4.65
CA GLU A 513 31.01 34.32 -5.51
C GLU A 513 29.89 33.32 -5.22
N TYR A 514 28.69 33.83 -4.94
CA TYR A 514 27.47 33.02 -4.80
C TYR A 514 26.97 32.55 -6.16
N VAL A 515 26.65 31.26 -6.28
CA VAL A 515 26.18 30.65 -7.54
C VAL A 515 24.67 30.40 -7.51
N THR A 516 24.21 29.55 -6.59
CA THR A 516 22.80 29.13 -6.48
C THR A 516 22.57 28.43 -5.15
N ASP A 517 21.32 28.26 -4.77
CA ASP A 517 20.94 27.35 -3.68
C ASP A 517 20.95 25.89 -4.19
N CYS A 518 21.47 24.98 -3.38
CA CYS A 518 21.60 23.55 -3.64
C CYS A 518 21.32 22.73 -2.38
N ALA A 519 21.08 21.43 -2.56
CA ALA A 519 21.02 20.45 -1.47
C ALA A 519 22.32 19.66 -1.36
N ASP A 520 22.61 19.09 -0.18
CA ASP A 520 23.82 18.30 0.05
C ASP A 520 23.87 17.00 -0.77
N ILE A 521 22.73 16.57 -1.29
CA ILE A 521 22.62 15.41 -2.18
C ILE A 521 22.82 15.75 -3.66
N ASP A 522 22.79 17.04 -4.01
CA ASP A 522 22.90 17.49 -5.38
C ASP A 522 24.32 17.24 -5.91
N ASP A 523 24.41 17.04 -7.22
CA ASP A 523 25.67 17.03 -7.94
C ASP A 523 25.87 18.41 -8.57
N ILE A 524 27.12 18.88 -8.65
CA ILE A 524 27.51 20.12 -9.30
C ILE A 524 28.31 19.80 -10.55
N ILE A 525 28.05 20.52 -11.64
CA ILE A 525 28.83 20.46 -12.87
C ILE A 525 29.70 21.70 -12.99
N VAL A 526 30.97 21.48 -13.30
CA VAL A 526 31.98 22.54 -13.39
C VAL A 526 32.71 22.45 -14.72
N PHE A 527 32.95 23.60 -15.35
CA PHE A 527 33.80 23.74 -16.52
C PHE A 527 34.94 24.71 -16.24
N THR A 528 36.15 24.40 -16.72
CA THR A 528 37.34 25.24 -16.58
C THR A 528 37.77 25.86 -17.92
N LYS A 529 38.61 26.90 -17.84
CA LYS A 529 39.15 27.61 -19.01
C LYS A 529 40.08 26.74 -19.86
N GLU A 530 40.68 25.71 -19.28
CA GLU A 530 41.47 24.71 -20.01
C GLU A 530 40.59 23.76 -20.84
N GLY A 531 39.27 23.79 -20.65
CA GLY A 531 38.32 22.92 -21.33
C GLY A 531 38.11 21.60 -20.60
N LYS A 532 38.32 21.55 -19.29
CA LYS A 532 37.98 20.38 -18.48
C LYS A 532 36.56 20.51 -17.92
N MET A 533 35.85 19.40 -17.87
CA MET A 533 34.55 19.25 -17.23
C MET A 533 34.67 18.24 -16.09
N MET A 534 34.08 18.55 -14.94
CA MET A 534 33.96 17.64 -13.80
C MET A 534 32.56 17.73 -13.22
N VAL A 535 32.01 16.59 -12.79
CA VAL A 535 30.80 16.55 -11.96
C VAL A 535 31.19 16.00 -10.60
N SER A 536 30.91 16.73 -9.53
CA SER A 536 31.22 16.32 -8.16
C SER A 536 29.99 16.48 -7.27
N LYS A 537 29.98 15.85 -6.11
CA LYS A 537 28.91 16.05 -5.13
C LYS A 537 29.08 17.41 -4.46
N VAL A 538 27.99 18.04 -4.02
CA VAL A 538 28.08 19.20 -3.13
C VAL A 538 28.79 18.82 -1.84
N ASP A 539 29.88 19.51 -1.53
CA ASP A 539 30.67 19.37 -0.30
C ASP A 539 31.04 20.76 0.24
N THR A 540 31.63 20.79 1.43
CA THR A 540 32.14 21.98 2.11
C THR A 540 33.15 22.73 1.24
N LYS A 541 34.11 22.03 0.62
CA LYS A 541 35.12 22.59 -0.28
C LYS A 541 35.74 21.50 -1.17
N THR A 542 35.49 21.58 -2.47
CA THR A 542 36.02 20.65 -3.48
C THR A 542 36.90 21.39 -4.48
N PHE A 543 38.07 20.84 -4.78
CA PHE A 543 38.93 21.36 -5.85
C PHE A 543 38.55 20.74 -7.19
N VAL A 544 38.29 21.58 -8.19
CA VAL A 544 37.75 21.18 -9.50
C VAL A 544 38.58 21.72 -10.68
N GLY A 545 39.76 22.28 -10.38
CA GLY A 545 40.66 22.90 -11.36
C GLY A 545 40.59 24.43 -11.39
N LYS A 546 41.71 25.07 -11.70
CA LYS A 546 41.84 26.54 -11.72
C LYS A 546 41.08 27.15 -12.90
N ASP A 547 40.78 28.45 -12.79
CA ASP A 547 40.10 29.25 -13.81
C ASP A 547 38.74 28.66 -14.23
N ILE A 548 37.81 28.57 -13.28
CA ILE A 548 36.46 28.06 -13.50
C ILE A 548 35.63 29.05 -14.34
N ILE A 549 35.09 28.57 -15.46
CA ILE A 549 34.24 29.36 -16.36
C ILE A 549 32.76 29.21 -16.04
N HIS A 550 32.30 28.03 -15.61
CA HIS A 550 30.90 27.78 -15.29
C HIS A 550 30.74 26.77 -14.17
N VAL A 551 29.76 27.03 -13.29
CA VAL A 551 29.32 26.13 -12.21
C VAL A 551 27.80 26.16 -12.18
N ALA A 552 27.17 25.01 -12.09
CA ALA A 552 25.72 24.89 -11.87
C ALA A 552 25.40 23.57 -11.15
N VAL A 553 24.19 23.48 -10.60
CA VAL A 553 23.64 22.20 -10.11
C VAL A 553 23.34 21.31 -11.32
N PHE A 554 23.91 20.11 -11.30
CA PHE A 554 23.81 19.13 -12.37
C PHE A 554 22.50 18.34 -12.31
N LYS A 555 21.65 18.51 -13.33
CA LYS A 555 20.42 17.75 -13.51
C LYS A 555 20.71 16.47 -14.29
N LYS A 556 20.71 15.32 -13.61
CA LYS A 556 20.90 14.02 -14.28
C LYS A 556 19.81 13.76 -15.31
N LYS A 557 20.19 13.14 -16.43
CA LYS A 557 19.32 12.84 -17.58
C LYS A 557 18.72 14.07 -18.27
N ASP A 558 19.17 15.28 -17.94
CA ASP A 558 18.73 16.50 -18.61
C ASP A 558 19.29 16.55 -20.03
N LYS A 559 18.38 16.51 -21.01
CA LYS A 559 18.70 16.68 -22.43
C LYS A 559 18.47 18.12 -22.92
N ARG A 560 17.81 18.97 -22.12
CA ARG A 560 17.40 20.33 -22.49
C ARG A 560 18.51 21.35 -22.28
N THR A 561 19.29 21.22 -21.21
CA THR A 561 20.43 22.13 -21.01
C THR A 561 21.50 21.87 -22.07
N ILE A 562 21.62 22.81 -23.02
CA ILE A 562 22.64 22.78 -24.07
C ILE A 562 23.76 23.73 -23.70
N TYR A 563 24.98 23.23 -23.80
CA TYR A 563 26.20 24.01 -23.61
C TYR A 563 26.76 24.38 -24.98
N ASN A 564 26.87 25.68 -25.23
CA ASN A 564 27.53 26.21 -26.42
C ASN A 564 28.98 26.55 -26.07
N MET A 565 29.92 26.05 -26.86
CA MET A 565 31.35 26.18 -26.55
C MET A 565 32.17 26.48 -27.81
N LEU A 566 32.99 27.53 -27.74
CA LEU A 566 34.10 27.77 -28.67
C LEU A 566 35.42 27.58 -27.94
N TYR A 567 36.30 26.76 -28.51
CA TYR A 567 37.61 26.48 -27.92
C TYR A 567 38.72 26.43 -28.96
N ARG A 568 39.91 26.85 -28.56
CA ARG A 568 41.15 26.71 -29.33
C ARG A 568 41.85 25.42 -28.92
N ASP A 569 42.22 24.60 -29.90
CA ASP A 569 42.98 23.37 -29.68
C ASP A 569 44.50 23.63 -29.65
N GLY A 570 45.12 23.63 -28.47
CA GLY A 570 46.53 23.98 -28.27
C GLY A 570 46.87 25.49 -28.37
N LYS A 571 48.14 25.86 -28.08
CA LYS A 571 48.59 27.27 -28.06
C LYS A 571 48.53 27.99 -29.42
N GLY A 572 48.54 27.25 -30.52
CA GLY A 572 48.52 27.80 -31.89
C GLY A 572 47.65 27.03 -32.88
N GLY A 573 46.74 26.17 -32.40
CA GLY A 573 45.87 25.42 -33.29
C GLY A 573 44.57 26.14 -33.64
N ALA A 574 43.73 25.46 -34.41
CA ALA A 574 42.46 25.99 -34.89
C ALA A 574 41.41 26.14 -33.76
N THR A 575 40.44 27.01 -34.00
CA THR A 575 39.29 27.20 -33.11
C THR A 575 38.11 26.36 -33.63
N TYR A 576 37.48 25.62 -32.72
CA TYR A 576 36.32 24.78 -32.98
C TYR A 576 35.11 25.31 -32.21
N VAL A 577 33.93 25.07 -32.77
CA VAL A 577 32.63 25.35 -32.16
C VAL A 577 31.85 24.05 -31.97
N LYS A 578 31.20 23.89 -30.82
CA LYS A 578 30.30 22.77 -30.57
C LYS A 578 29.13 23.13 -29.68
N ARG A 579 28.03 22.41 -29.87
CA ARG A 579 26.84 22.39 -29.00
C ARG A 579 26.63 20.98 -28.49
N PHE A 580 26.44 20.82 -27.19
CA PHE A 580 26.30 19.51 -26.57
C PHE A 580 25.48 19.56 -25.29
N ASN A 581 24.88 18.43 -24.93
CA ASN A 581 24.26 18.21 -23.64
C ASN A 581 25.09 17.25 -22.77
N VAL A 582 24.82 17.25 -21.46
CA VAL A 582 25.48 16.36 -20.51
C VAL A 582 24.39 15.58 -19.75
N THR A 583 24.16 14.34 -20.17
CA THR A 583 23.08 13.51 -19.63
C THR A 583 23.51 12.67 -18.41
N SER A 584 24.69 12.05 -18.48
CA SER A 584 25.25 11.23 -17.40
C SER A 584 26.77 11.28 -17.36
N THR A 585 27.35 11.24 -16.17
CA THR A 585 28.80 11.24 -15.94
C THR A 585 29.13 10.36 -14.72
N THR A 586 30.33 9.80 -14.70
CA THR A 586 30.94 9.31 -13.46
C THR A 586 31.38 10.50 -12.61
N ARG A 587 31.04 10.50 -11.32
CA ARG A 587 31.46 11.52 -10.35
C ARG A 587 32.99 11.58 -10.24
N ASP A 588 33.49 12.78 -9.98
CA ASP A 588 34.89 13.12 -9.69
C ASP A 588 35.87 12.71 -10.80
N ARG A 589 35.36 12.38 -11.98
CA ARG A 589 36.15 12.11 -13.17
C ARG A 589 36.27 13.38 -14.00
N GLU A 590 37.51 13.72 -14.36
CA GLU A 590 37.79 14.78 -15.33
C GLU A 590 37.51 14.30 -16.76
N TYR A 591 36.80 15.13 -17.52
CA TYR A 591 36.57 14.93 -18.95
C TYR A 591 37.15 16.11 -19.73
N ASP A 592 37.93 15.82 -20.77
CA ASP A 592 38.43 16.85 -21.68
C ASP A 592 37.36 17.17 -22.73
N MET A 593 36.96 18.43 -22.80
CA MET A 593 35.96 18.93 -23.75
C MET A 593 36.59 19.41 -25.07
N THR A 594 37.93 19.35 -25.17
CA THR A 594 38.74 19.72 -26.34
C THR A 594 39.31 18.47 -27.02
N LYS A 595 40.24 18.61 -27.98
CA LYS A 595 40.93 17.46 -28.59
C LYS A 595 42.11 16.93 -27.78
N GLY A 596 42.32 17.41 -26.55
CA GLY A 596 43.35 16.89 -25.64
C GLY A 596 44.78 17.42 -25.86
N LYS A 597 44.99 18.41 -26.73
CA LYS A 597 46.32 19.01 -26.91
C LYS A 597 46.68 19.95 -25.76
N LYS A 598 47.95 19.91 -25.34
CA LYS A 598 48.48 20.80 -24.29
C LYS A 598 48.33 22.27 -24.70
N GLY A 599 47.72 23.07 -23.82
CA GLY A 599 47.50 24.50 -24.02
C GLY A 599 46.23 24.86 -24.79
N SER A 600 45.29 23.92 -24.93
CA SER A 600 43.91 24.24 -25.34
C SER A 600 43.24 25.20 -24.37
N GLN A 601 42.32 26.02 -24.89
CA GLN A 601 41.66 27.06 -24.12
C GLN A 601 40.26 27.34 -24.62
N VAL A 602 39.30 27.44 -23.72
CA VAL A 602 37.93 27.88 -24.02
C VAL A 602 37.91 29.39 -24.23
N LEU A 603 37.34 29.82 -25.35
CA LEU A 603 37.24 31.22 -25.77
C LEU A 603 35.85 31.81 -25.49
N TYR A 604 34.81 31.00 -25.63
CA TYR A 604 33.42 31.38 -25.33
C TYR A 604 32.66 30.17 -24.78
N PHE A 605 31.81 30.41 -23.79
CA PHE A 605 30.99 29.38 -23.17
C PHE A 605 29.66 29.98 -22.71
N SER A 606 28.56 29.30 -23.00
CA SER A 606 27.25 29.59 -22.42
C SER A 606 26.54 28.29 -22.06
N ALA A 607 25.69 28.35 -21.04
CA ALA A 607 24.87 27.26 -20.57
C ALA A 607 23.41 27.68 -20.68
N ASN A 608 22.67 27.00 -21.56
CA ASN A 608 21.36 27.43 -22.03
C ASN A 608 20.33 26.36 -21.64
N PRO A 609 19.56 26.55 -20.54
CA PRO A 609 18.63 25.56 -20.01
C PRO A 609 17.51 25.15 -20.98
N ASN A 610 17.15 26.03 -21.93
CA ASN A 610 16.15 25.75 -22.96
C ASN A 610 16.76 25.56 -24.34
N GLY A 611 18.06 25.29 -24.41
CA GLY A 611 18.77 25.10 -25.67
C GLY A 611 18.77 26.35 -26.54
N GLU A 612 18.79 27.54 -25.94
CA GLU A 612 18.93 28.79 -26.67
C GLU A 612 20.19 28.77 -27.58
N ALA A 613 20.05 29.29 -28.79
CA ALA A 613 21.14 29.38 -29.78
C ALA A 613 21.45 30.86 -30.07
N GLU A 614 22.56 31.35 -29.53
CA GLU A 614 22.94 32.76 -29.62
C GLU A 614 23.84 33.05 -30.84
N VAL A 615 23.98 34.33 -31.20
CA VAL A 615 24.90 34.77 -32.25
C VAL A 615 26.10 35.47 -31.62
N VAL A 616 27.32 35.06 -31.98
CA VAL A 616 28.57 35.62 -31.46
C VAL A 616 29.45 36.21 -32.56
N SER A 617 30.03 37.38 -32.31
CA SER A 617 31.03 38.00 -33.17
C SER A 617 32.44 37.51 -32.80
N VAL A 618 33.14 36.88 -33.75
CA VAL A 618 34.50 36.38 -33.59
C VAL A 618 35.50 37.36 -34.23
N TYR A 619 36.42 37.90 -33.42
CA TYR A 619 37.47 38.81 -33.88
C TYR A 619 38.79 38.07 -34.03
N LEU A 620 39.45 38.18 -35.18
CA LEU A 620 40.73 37.55 -35.45
C LEU A 620 41.90 38.49 -35.15
N ARG A 621 43.06 37.94 -34.79
CA ARG A 621 44.32 38.70 -34.72
C ARG A 621 44.80 39.02 -36.13
N ALA A 622 45.20 40.26 -36.36
CA ALA A 622 45.76 40.69 -37.63
C ALA A 622 47.19 40.13 -37.81
N VAL A 623 47.30 38.93 -38.36
CA VAL A 623 48.57 38.28 -38.69
C VAL A 623 48.49 37.76 -40.14
N GLY A 624 49.28 38.35 -41.05
CA GLY A 624 49.27 38.02 -42.48
C GLY A 624 48.10 38.62 -43.30
N ASN A 625 47.92 38.15 -44.55
CA ASN A 625 46.94 38.64 -45.54
C ASN A 625 45.47 38.20 -45.25
N ILE A 626 44.97 38.36 -44.03
CA ILE A 626 43.58 38.02 -43.67
C ILE A 626 42.65 39.17 -44.11
N LYS A 627 41.75 38.90 -45.07
CA LYS A 627 40.82 39.91 -45.64
C LYS A 627 39.63 40.27 -44.74
N LYS A 628 39.18 39.36 -43.87
CA LYS A 628 38.06 39.57 -42.92
C LYS A 628 38.53 39.34 -41.49
N LEU A 629 38.66 40.42 -40.72
CA LEU A 629 39.12 40.39 -39.33
C LEU A 629 37.99 40.13 -38.31
N LYS A 630 36.73 40.15 -38.76
CA LYS A 630 35.53 39.89 -37.96
C LYS A 630 34.55 39.06 -38.80
N PHE A 631 33.90 38.10 -38.17
CA PHE A 631 32.74 37.41 -38.70
C PHE A 631 31.78 37.03 -37.56
N ASP A 632 30.51 36.85 -37.89
CA ASP A 632 29.51 36.41 -36.94
C ASP A 632 29.31 34.90 -37.10
N LEU A 633 29.15 34.20 -35.98
CA LEU A 633 28.90 32.78 -35.90
C LEU A 633 27.57 32.59 -35.17
N ASP A 634 26.64 31.94 -35.85
CA ASP A 634 25.37 31.54 -35.26
C ASP A 634 25.49 30.12 -34.70
N PHE A 635 25.06 29.94 -33.44
CA PHE A 635 24.99 28.62 -32.82
C PHE A 635 23.79 27.81 -33.34
N SER A 636 22.78 28.42 -33.96
CA SER A 636 21.62 27.73 -34.52
C SER A 636 22.03 26.75 -35.64
N ASP A 637 23.01 27.16 -36.46
CA ASP A 637 23.62 26.36 -37.55
C ASP A 637 24.40 25.13 -37.06
N ILE A 638 24.69 25.03 -35.76
CA ILE A 638 25.49 23.94 -35.20
C ILE A 638 24.58 22.88 -34.60
N LEU A 639 24.65 21.66 -35.14
CA LEU A 639 23.93 20.51 -34.59
C LEU A 639 24.38 20.19 -33.17
N ILE A 640 23.40 19.86 -32.32
CA ILE A 640 23.63 19.39 -30.95
C ILE A 640 24.15 17.95 -31.02
N LYS A 641 25.38 17.71 -30.59
CA LYS A 641 26.03 16.38 -30.56
C LYS A 641 26.41 16.00 -29.13
N GLY A 642 26.81 14.75 -28.91
CA GLY A 642 27.32 14.31 -27.61
C GLY A 642 28.60 15.05 -27.19
N ARG A 643 28.86 15.15 -25.88
CA ARG A 643 30.02 15.88 -25.32
C ARG A 643 31.40 15.50 -25.89
N ASN A 644 31.58 14.24 -26.32
CA ASN A 644 32.83 13.72 -26.88
C ASN A 644 33.06 14.19 -28.32
N ALA A 645 32.09 14.86 -28.95
CA ALA A 645 32.26 15.41 -30.29
C ALA A 645 33.29 16.54 -30.27
N ASN A 646 34.17 16.52 -31.27
CA ASN A 646 35.22 17.52 -31.46
C ASN A 646 34.70 18.90 -31.88
N GLY A 647 33.47 18.97 -32.41
CA GLY A 647 32.89 20.20 -32.94
C GLY A 647 33.29 20.50 -34.39
N ASN A 648 32.64 21.52 -34.96
CA ASN A 648 32.90 22.02 -36.29
C ASN A 648 34.04 23.04 -36.25
N LEU A 649 34.77 23.16 -37.35
CA LEU A 649 35.86 24.13 -37.47
C LEU A 649 35.28 25.54 -37.60
N ALA A 650 35.51 26.41 -36.62
CA ALA A 650 35.07 27.81 -36.68
C ALA A 650 36.07 28.66 -37.48
N THR A 651 37.37 28.52 -37.19
CA THR A 651 38.43 29.21 -37.94
C THR A 651 39.80 28.58 -37.71
N LYS A 652 40.66 28.61 -38.73
CA LYS A 652 42.08 28.22 -38.62
C LYS A 652 42.96 29.36 -38.11
N HIS A 653 42.47 30.59 -38.13
CA HIS A 653 43.22 31.78 -37.74
C HIS A 653 43.16 32.01 -36.23
N ALA A 654 44.16 32.73 -35.70
CA ALA A 654 44.23 33.05 -34.29
C ALA A 654 43.10 34.03 -33.89
N VAL A 655 42.21 33.60 -33.01
CA VAL A 655 41.14 34.44 -32.45
C VAL A 655 41.72 35.38 -31.39
N ARG A 656 41.33 36.66 -31.46
CA ARG A 656 41.65 37.69 -30.46
C ARG A 656 40.65 37.64 -29.31
N THR A 657 39.37 37.79 -29.64
CA THR A 657 38.24 37.85 -28.69
C THR A 657 36.97 37.34 -29.37
N VAL A 658 36.01 36.87 -28.57
CA VAL A 658 34.66 36.50 -29.00
C VAL A 658 33.69 37.31 -28.14
N GLU A 659 32.73 37.98 -28.78
CA GLU A 659 31.74 38.83 -28.12
C GLU A 659 30.33 38.35 -28.47
N LEU A 660 29.41 38.37 -27.49
CA LEU A 660 28.00 38.06 -27.72
C LEU A 660 27.36 39.21 -28.52
N LYS A 661 26.69 38.89 -29.63
CA LYS A 661 25.98 39.86 -30.48
C LYS A 661 24.48 39.89 -30.18
N GLU A 662 23.84 38.72 -30.09
CA GLU A 662 22.39 38.59 -29.90
C GLU A 662 22.07 37.36 -29.04
N LYS A 663 21.11 37.50 -28.10
CA LYS A 663 20.64 36.38 -27.28
C LYS A 663 19.76 35.45 -28.11
N GLY A 664 19.95 34.14 -27.93
CA GLY A 664 19.27 33.12 -28.72
C GLY A 664 17.80 32.87 -28.35
N VAL A 665 17.03 32.42 -29.35
CA VAL A 665 15.70 31.82 -29.16
C VAL A 665 15.82 30.32 -28.85
N SER A 666 14.83 29.77 -28.13
CA SER A 666 14.77 28.35 -27.76
C SER A 666 14.70 27.46 -29.00
N THR A 667 15.67 26.55 -29.16
CA THR A 667 15.70 25.58 -30.29
C THR A 667 15.02 24.24 -29.98
N LEU A 668 14.40 24.10 -28.80
CA LEU A 668 13.77 22.85 -28.35
C LEU A 668 12.25 22.81 -28.58
N LYS A 669 11.72 21.63 -28.93
CA LYS A 669 10.28 21.38 -29.11
C LYS A 669 9.48 21.52 -27.78
N PRO A 670 8.19 21.90 -27.83
CA PRO A 670 7.26 21.88 -26.70
C PRO A 670 7.12 20.47 -26.07
N ARG A 671 6.81 20.40 -24.78
CA ARG A 671 6.65 19.12 -24.06
C ARG A 671 5.18 18.80 -23.84
N LYS A 672 4.77 17.58 -24.18
CA LYS A 672 3.46 17.06 -23.82
C LYS A 672 3.40 16.72 -22.33
N ILE A 673 2.34 17.16 -21.66
CA ILE A 673 2.07 16.89 -20.24
C ILE A 673 0.72 16.21 -20.13
N TRP A 674 0.67 15.15 -19.34
CA TRP A 674 -0.54 14.39 -19.05
C TRP A 674 -0.89 14.50 -17.57
N PHE A 675 -2.18 14.33 -17.25
CA PHE A 675 -2.71 14.24 -15.90
C PHE A 675 -3.21 12.83 -15.63
N ASP A 676 -2.69 12.20 -14.58
CA ASP A 676 -3.15 10.89 -14.13
C ASP A 676 -4.12 11.06 -12.95
N ASP A 677 -5.40 10.84 -13.24
CA ASP A 677 -6.50 10.96 -12.29
C ASP A 677 -6.42 9.95 -11.12
N THR A 678 -5.73 8.82 -11.32
CA THR A 678 -5.61 7.77 -10.29
C THR A 678 -4.66 8.19 -9.16
N ILE A 679 -3.62 8.97 -9.49
CA ILE A 679 -2.60 9.44 -8.55
C ILE A 679 -2.66 10.96 -8.32
N GLN A 680 -3.59 11.66 -8.98
CA GLN A 680 -3.79 13.11 -8.90
C GLN A 680 -2.50 13.91 -9.16
N ARG A 681 -1.77 13.55 -10.24
CA ARG A 681 -0.45 14.13 -10.58
C ARG A 681 -0.21 14.30 -12.08
N LEU A 682 0.67 15.24 -12.41
CA LEU A 682 1.19 15.43 -13.76
C LEU A 682 2.29 14.43 -14.08
N ASN A 683 2.28 13.91 -15.29
CA ASN A 683 3.33 13.07 -15.85
C ASN A 683 3.62 13.42 -17.31
N VAL A 684 4.65 12.77 -17.85
CA VAL A 684 5.21 13.02 -19.18
C VAL A 684 5.40 11.73 -19.97
N ASP A 685 4.89 10.62 -19.43
CA ASP A 685 5.09 9.27 -19.93
C ASP A 685 3.85 8.78 -20.71
N GLY A 686 2.90 9.67 -21.01
CA GLY A 686 1.69 9.32 -21.74
C GLY A 686 0.58 8.69 -20.91
N ARG A 687 0.60 8.81 -19.59
CA ARG A 687 -0.39 8.19 -18.70
C ARG A 687 -1.52 9.18 -18.37
N GLY A 688 -2.78 8.79 -18.59
CA GLY A 688 -3.94 9.63 -18.30
C GLY A 688 -4.29 10.62 -19.42
N GLU A 689 -4.91 11.75 -19.06
CA GLU A 689 -5.44 12.74 -20.00
C GLU A 689 -4.36 13.72 -20.48
N LEU A 690 -4.31 14.01 -21.77
CA LEU A 690 -3.35 14.96 -22.34
C LEU A 690 -3.82 16.40 -22.09
N LEU A 691 -3.10 17.14 -21.25
CA LEU A 691 -3.39 18.57 -21.00
C LEU A 691 -2.91 19.50 -22.11
N GLY A 692 -1.98 19.03 -22.94
CA GLY A 692 -1.46 19.75 -24.11
C GLY A 692 0.06 19.86 -24.16
N GLU A 693 0.54 20.71 -25.06
CA GLU A 693 1.96 20.99 -25.27
C GLU A 693 2.37 22.29 -24.57
N PHE A 694 3.34 22.19 -23.67
CA PHE A 694 3.81 23.28 -22.82
C PHE A 694 5.21 23.75 -23.23
N LYS A 695 5.33 25.07 -23.43
CA LYS A 695 6.58 25.84 -23.46
C LYS A 695 6.90 26.37 -22.06
N GLY A 696 8.06 27.00 -21.89
CA GLY A 696 8.55 27.43 -20.56
C GLY A 696 7.69 28.47 -19.83
N GLU A 697 6.88 29.24 -20.57
CA GLU A 697 6.02 30.30 -20.02
C GLU A 697 4.55 29.86 -19.89
N ASP A 698 4.20 28.67 -20.37
CA ASP A 698 2.83 28.17 -20.35
C ASP A 698 2.41 27.75 -18.93
N ARG A 699 1.15 28.01 -18.57
CA ARG A 699 0.56 27.69 -17.26
C ARG A 699 -0.64 26.77 -17.38
N LEU A 700 -1.01 26.16 -16.27
CA LEU A 700 -2.25 25.39 -16.10
C LEU A 700 -3.31 26.25 -15.44
N LEU A 701 -4.55 26.12 -15.87
CA LEU A 701 -5.74 26.64 -15.20
C LEU A 701 -6.32 25.54 -14.31
N ILE A 702 -6.58 25.87 -13.04
CA ILE A 702 -7.21 24.98 -12.07
C ILE A 702 -8.44 25.68 -11.51
N ILE A 703 -9.58 24.99 -11.49
CA ILE A 703 -10.81 25.44 -10.84
C ILE A 703 -11.31 24.34 -9.90
N THR A 704 -11.67 24.69 -8.67
CA THR A 704 -12.18 23.75 -7.66
C THR A 704 -13.69 23.91 -7.44
N GLN A 705 -14.33 22.87 -6.89
CA GLN A 705 -15.74 22.86 -6.52
C GLN A 705 -16.11 23.97 -5.51
N ASP A 706 -15.13 24.43 -4.71
CA ASP A 706 -15.28 25.52 -3.75
C ASP A 706 -15.30 26.91 -4.43
N GLY A 707 -15.22 26.99 -5.76
CA GLY A 707 -15.30 28.24 -6.54
C GLY A 707 -14.01 29.07 -6.52
N ILE A 708 -12.86 28.41 -6.39
CA ILE A 708 -11.53 29.03 -6.45
C ILE A 708 -10.93 28.75 -7.83
N ALA A 709 -10.45 29.80 -8.50
CA ALA A 709 -9.68 29.71 -9.73
C ALA A 709 -8.23 30.13 -9.48
N LYS A 710 -7.29 29.39 -10.08
CA LYS A 710 -5.86 29.71 -10.01
C LYS A 710 -5.11 29.26 -11.25
N THR A 711 -3.96 29.88 -11.50
CA THR A 711 -3.03 29.38 -12.51
C THR A 711 -1.69 29.01 -11.91
N ILE A 712 -1.11 27.90 -12.36
CA ILE A 712 0.18 27.43 -11.86
C ILE A 712 1.11 27.07 -13.01
N THR A 713 2.41 27.19 -12.78
CA THR A 713 3.39 26.58 -13.67
C THR A 713 3.34 25.05 -13.50
N PRO A 714 3.30 24.26 -14.59
CA PRO A 714 3.20 22.80 -14.51
C PRO A 714 4.48 22.19 -13.92
N GLU A 715 4.48 21.94 -12.61
CA GLU A 715 5.51 21.14 -11.94
C GLU A 715 5.01 19.69 -11.76
N LEU A 716 5.82 18.70 -12.18
CA LEU A 716 5.48 17.27 -12.04
C LEU A 716 5.31 16.82 -10.58
N THR A 717 5.78 17.63 -9.63
CA THR A 717 5.66 17.37 -8.19
C THR A 717 4.36 17.90 -7.59
N THR A 718 3.58 18.71 -8.31
CA THR A 718 2.34 19.28 -7.81
C THR A 718 1.30 18.18 -7.57
N ARG A 719 0.70 18.17 -6.39
CA ARG A 719 -0.45 17.33 -6.05
C ARG A 719 -1.73 18.13 -6.32
N PHE A 720 -2.68 17.52 -6.98
CA PHE A 720 -3.98 18.12 -7.25
C PHE A 720 -5.00 17.64 -6.21
N ASP A 721 -5.96 18.50 -5.90
CA ASP A 721 -7.04 18.21 -4.96
C ASP A 721 -8.14 17.42 -5.67
N ASP A 722 -8.71 16.42 -5.01
CA ASP A 722 -9.82 15.60 -5.50
C ASP A 722 -11.08 16.46 -5.81
N LYS A 723 -11.17 17.67 -5.25
CA LYS A 723 -12.25 18.64 -5.51
C LYS A 723 -12.06 19.48 -6.78
N MET A 724 -11.00 19.26 -7.55
CA MET A 724 -10.76 19.97 -8.80
C MET A 724 -11.78 19.55 -9.86
N ILE A 725 -12.38 20.53 -10.53
CA ILE A 725 -13.35 20.29 -11.61
C ILE A 725 -12.81 20.63 -13.00
N VAL A 726 -11.84 21.54 -13.10
CA VAL A 726 -11.21 21.92 -14.36
C VAL A 726 -9.69 21.88 -14.20
N LEU A 727 -9.03 21.20 -15.14
CA LEU A 727 -7.58 21.20 -15.34
C LEU A 727 -7.27 21.26 -16.83
N GLU A 728 -6.84 22.42 -17.32
CA GLU A 728 -6.45 22.57 -18.73
C GLU A 728 -5.27 23.54 -18.89
N LYS A 729 -4.68 23.59 -20.09
CA LYS A 729 -3.70 24.62 -20.43
C LYS A 729 -4.37 26.00 -20.39
N TRP A 730 -3.80 26.93 -19.62
CA TRP A 730 -4.34 28.27 -19.51
C TRP A 730 -4.07 29.08 -20.79
N ILE A 731 -5.15 29.59 -21.39
CA ILE A 731 -5.12 30.50 -22.53
C ILE A 731 -5.62 31.87 -22.03
N PRO A 732 -4.78 32.92 -21.97
CA PRO A 732 -5.16 34.19 -21.35
C PRO A 732 -6.39 34.88 -21.95
N ALA A 733 -6.69 34.64 -23.23
CA ALA A 733 -7.83 35.23 -23.93
C ALA A 733 -9.11 34.38 -23.88
N LYS A 734 -9.07 33.18 -23.29
CA LYS A 734 -10.19 32.24 -23.25
C LYS A 734 -11.08 32.52 -22.02
N PRO A 735 -12.36 32.90 -22.20
CA PRO A 735 -13.25 33.24 -21.09
C PRO A 735 -13.71 32.00 -20.31
N ILE A 736 -13.85 32.14 -19.01
CA ILE A 736 -14.39 31.12 -18.11
C ILE A 736 -15.82 31.50 -17.75
N SER A 737 -16.76 30.57 -17.93
CA SER A 737 -18.17 30.74 -17.60
C SER A 737 -18.53 29.86 -16.41
N ALA A 738 -19.08 30.44 -15.35
CA ALA A 738 -19.49 29.73 -14.14
C ALA A 738 -20.93 30.05 -13.75
N ILE A 739 -21.71 29.02 -13.43
CA ILE A 739 -23.07 29.13 -12.88
C ILE A 739 -23.03 28.62 -11.44
N TYR A 740 -23.53 29.43 -10.52
CA TYR A 740 -23.56 29.09 -9.10
C TYR A 740 -24.84 29.58 -8.44
N TRP A 741 -25.26 28.87 -7.40
CA TRP A 741 -26.31 29.29 -6.48
C TRP A 741 -25.72 30.23 -5.44
N ASP A 742 -26.20 31.47 -5.38
CA ASP A 742 -25.78 32.44 -4.37
C ASP A 742 -26.58 32.26 -3.08
N GLY A 743 -25.90 31.87 -2.00
CA GLY A 743 -26.55 31.60 -0.71
C GLY A 743 -27.13 32.83 -0.02
N ASN A 744 -26.65 34.04 -0.34
CA ASN A 744 -27.15 35.29 0.25
C ASN A 744 -28.48 35.74 -0.37
N ARG A 745 -28.65 35.49 -1.66
CA ARG A 745 -29.81 35.94 -2.44
C ARG A 745 -30.79 34.83 -2.79
N GLU A 746 -30.42 33.57 -2.54
CA GLU A 746 -31.19 32.36 -2.84
C GLU A 746 -31.61 32.30 -4.32
N ARG A 747 -30.67 32.57 -5.24
CA ARG A 747 -30.90 32.57 -6.69
C ARG A 747 -29.66 32.12 -7.45
N TYR A 748 -29.83 31.65 -8.68
CA TYR A 748 -28.73 31.34 -9.58
C TYR A 748 -28.16 32.60 -10.23
N TYR A 749 -26.84 32.68 -10.26
CA TYR A 749 -26.07 33.68 -10.98
C TYR A 749 -25.17 33.00 -12.00
N VAL A 750 -24.98 33.67 -13.14
CA VAL A 750 -23.99 33.28 -14.14
C VAL A 750 -22.95 34.38 -14.29
N LYS A 751 -21.70 33.96 -14.44
CA LYS A 751 -20.54 34.83 -14.49
C LYS A 751 -19.62 34.39 -15.61
N ARG A 752 -19.19 35.33 -16.45
CA ARG A 752 -18.19 35.10 -17.51
C ARG A 752 -17.01 36.02 -17.27
N PHE A 753 -15.80 35.49 -17.09
CA PHE A 753 -14.62 36.26 -16.66
C PHE A 753 -13.31 35.73 -17.23
N LEU A 754 -12.27 36.54 -17.15
CA LEU A 754 -10.87 36.16 -17.41
C LEU A 754 -10.10 36.13 -16.09
N ILE A 755 -8.98 35.42 -16.06
CA ILE A 755 -8.06 35.46 -14.91
C ILE A 755 -7.29 36.77 -14.95
N ASP A 756 -7.63 37.69 -14.05
CA ASP A 756 -6.99 39.01 -13.96
C ASP A 756 -5.58 38.92 -13.38
N ASN A 757 -5.35 38.02 -12.41
CA ASN A 757 -4.05 37.85 -11.76
C ASN A 757 -3.58 36.38 -11.77
N PRO A 758 -2.75 35.98 -12.73
CA PRO A 758 -2.32 34.60 -12.85
C PRO A 758 -1.52 34.12 -11.63
N GLU A 759 -0.82 35.01 -10.91
CA GLU A 759 0.01 34.64 -9.75
C GLU A 759 -0.78 34.47 -8.44
N LYS A 760 -2.09 34.72 -8.44
CA LYS A 760 -2.93 34.63 -7.24
C LYS A 760 -4.06 33.63 -7.42
N GLU A 761 -4.45 33.02 -6.30
CA GLU A 761 -5.69 32.26 -6.22
C GLU A 761 -6.82 33.27 -5.94
N GLU A 762 -7.90 33.21 -6.72
CA GLU A 762 -9.03 34.12 -6.63
C GLU A 762 -10.33 33.31 -6.50
N SER A 763 -11.14 33.65 -5.49
CA SER A 763 -12.50 33.11 -5.39
C SER A 763 -13.44 33.94 -6.25
N PHE A 764 -14.27 33.27 -7.05
CA PHE A 764 -15.24 33.93 -7.92
C PHE A 764 -16.71 33.73 -7.46
N VAL A 765 -16.93 33.04 -6.34
CA VAL A 765 -18.24 32.82 -5.71
C VAL A 765 -18.32 33.51 -4.34
N SER A 766 -19.51 33.63 -3.77
CA SER A 766 -19.71 34.25 -2.44
C SER A 766 -19.29 33.34 -1.29
N ASP A 767 -18.72 33.93 -0.24
CA ASP A 767 -18.30 33.25 0.99
C ASP A 767 -19.48 33.01 1.96
N HIS A 768 -20.47 32.23 1.54
CA HIS A 768 -21.64 31.89 2.35
C HIS A 768 -21.88 30.38 2.33
N GLU A 769 -22.21 29.77 3.47
CA GLU A 769 -22.30 28.30 3.66
C GLU A 769 -23.23 27.60 2.66
N ASN A 770 -24.31 28.27 2.24
CA ASN A 770 -25.26 27.75 1.25
C ASN A 770 -24.90 28.05 -0.22
N THR A 771 -23.72 28.61 -0.50
CA THR A 771 -23.27 28.86 -1.88
C THR A 771 -22.82 27.56 -2.52
N GLN A 772 -23.31 27.25 -3.72
CA GLN A 772 -22.95 26.02 -4.42
C GLN A 772 -22.60 26.32 -5.87
N LEU A 773 -21.43 25.87 -6.31
CA LEU A 773 -21.02 25.93 -7.71
C LEU A 773 -21.68 24.77 -8.47
N GLU A 774 -22.50 25.09 -9.46
CA GLU A 774 -23.25 24.09 -10.23
C GLU A 774 -22.51 23.66 -11.48
N LEU A 775 -21.92 24.62 -12.20
CA LEU A 775 -21.32 24.38 -13.50
C LEU A 775 -20.20 25.37 -13.79
N VAL A 776 -19.13 24.87 -14.40
CA VAL A 776 -18.06 25.68 -15.00
C VAL A 776 -17.79 25.16 -16.40
N SER A 777 -17.64 26.06 -17.37
CA SER A 777 -17.19 25.77 -18.73
C SER A 777 -16.07 26.74 -19.11
N THR A 778 -15.05 26.22 -19.77
CA THR A 778 -13.97 27.00 -20.38
C THR A 778 -14.24 27.29 -21.86
N ASP A 779 -15.34 26.79 -22.44
CA ASP A 779 -15.62 26.95 -23.87
C ASP A 779 -15.78 28.43 -24.25
N HIS A 780 -15.35 28.78 -25.46
CA HIS A 780 -15.51 30.14 -25.97
C HIS A 780 -16.98 30.56 -26.05
N ARG A 781 -17.86 29.66 -26.50
CA ARG A 781 -19.31 29.88 -26.65
C ARG A 781 -20.14 28.77 -25.97
N PRO A 782 -20.23 28.78 -24.63
CA PRO A 782 -20.92 27.71 -23.91
C PRO A 782 -22.43 27.83 -24.00
N VAL A 783 -23.10 26.69 -24.19
CA VAL A 783 -24.56 26.57 -24.18
C VAL A 783 -24.97 25.68 -23.03
N VAL A 784 -25.97 26.11 -22.24
CA VAL A 784 -26.46 25.36 -21.09
C VAL A 784 -27.95 25.06 -21.20
N GLU A 785 -28.39 23.94 -20.64
CA GLU A 785 -29.79 23.55 -20.54
C GLU A 785 -30.25 23.61 -19.08
N MET A 786 -31.32 24.34 -18.82
CA MET A 786 -32.02 24.38 -17.54
C MET A 786 -33.11 23.31 -17.50
N VAL A 787 -33.00 22.36 -16.56
CA VAL A 787 -34.02 21.32 -16.33
C VAL A 787 -34.86 21.72 -15.11
N PHE A 788 -36.17 21.83 -15.29
CA PHE A 788 -37.08 22.27 -14.22
C PHE A 788 -37.66 21.10 -13.42
N TYR A 789 -38.03 21.33 -12.16
CA TYR A 789 -38.78 20.35 -11.37
C TYR A 789 -40.22 20.19 -11.88
N LYS A 790 -40.79 18.99 -11.70
CA LYS A 790 -42.21 18.74 -11.93
C LYS A 790 -43.01 19.18 -10.71
N GLU A 791 -43.79 20.26 -10.83
CA GLU A 791 -44.70 20.68 -9.78
C GLU A 791 -45.82 19.64 -9.55
N ARG A 792 -46.23 19.46 -8.29
CA ARG A 792 -47.32 18.55 -7.93
C ARG A 792 -48.62 19.00 -8.63
N ASN A 793 -49.20 18.13 -9.45
CA ASN A 793 -50.38 18.37 -10.29
C ASN A 793 -50.18 19.26 -11.54
N LYS A 794 -48.94 19.46 -12.01
CA LYS A 794 -48.67 20.05 -13.34
C LYS A 794 -47.69 19.20 -14.14
N ASP A 795 -47.68 19.41 -15.45
CA ASP A 795 -46.63 18.86 -16.32
C ASP A 795 -45.31 19.61 -16.09
N GLN A 796 -44.20 18.90 -16.29
CA GLN A 796 -42.87 19.47 -16.15
C GLN A 796 -42.70 20.59 -17.18
N LYS A 797 -42.25 21.77 -16.73
CA LYS A 797 -41.91 22.88 -17.64
C LYS A 797 -40.84 22.39 -18.64
N PRO A 798 -40.96 22.70 -19.94
CA PRO A 798 -39.97 22.27 -20.93
C PRO A 798 -38.60 22.83 -20.56
N ASN A 799 -37.56 22.05 -20.82
CA ASN A 799 -36.19 22.49 -20.60
C ASN A 799 -35.89 23.72 -21.46
N GLU A 800 -35.06 24.63 -20.94
CA GLU A 800 -34.72 25.88 -21.60
C GLU A 800 -33.23 25.93 -21.88
N THR A 801 -32.87 26.23 -23.13
CA THR A 801 -31.47 26.33 -23.58
C THR A 801 -31.03 27.78 -23.61
N VAL A 802 -29.86 28.09 -23.05
CA VAL A 802 -29.31 29.45 -22.94
C VAL A 802 -27.89 29.48 -23.50
N ASP A 803 -27.64 30.37 -24.46
CA ASP A 803 -26.29 30.77 -24.88
C ASP A 803 -25.71 31.74 -23.83
N ILE A 804 -24.64 31.32 -23.16
CA ILE A 804 -24.03 32.10 -22.08
C ILE A 804 -23.29 33.33 -22.61
N GLU A 805 -22.74 33.28 -23.83
CA GLU A 805 -22.05 34.43 -24.41
C GLU A 805 -23.03 35.58 -24.68
N ASP A 806 -24.18 35.28 -25.26
CA ASP A 806 -25.23 36.27 -25.52
C ASP A 806 -25.89 36.75 -24.21
N PHE A 807 -25.92 35.89 -23.18
CA PHE A 807 -26.52 36.22 -21.89
C PHE A 807 -25.66 37.17 -21.04
N ILE A 808 -24.34 37.04 -21.09
CA ILE A 808 -23.42 37.84 -20.28
C ILE A 808 -22.09 38.15 -20.98
N SER A 809 -21.77 39.45 -21.02
CA SER A 809 -20.44 39.93 -21.43
C SER A 809 -19.37 39.59 -20.39
N ILE A 810 -18.11 39.49 -20.80
CA ILE A 810 -16.98 39.28 -19.89
C ILE A 810 -16.96 40.40 -18.81
N LYS A 811 -16.96 39.99 -17.55
CA LYS A 811 -16.84 40.84 -16.35
C LYS A 811 -15.56 40.47 -15.59
N GLY A 812 -15.15 41.32 -14.65
CA GLY A 812 -14.03 41.00 -13.76
C GLY A 812 -14.32 39.80 -12.85
N ILE A 813 -13.27 39.10 -12.44
CA ILE A 813 -13.37 37.86 -11.64
C ILE A 813 -14.03 38.05 -10.27
N ASN A 814 -14.11 39.28 -9.75
CA ASN A 814 -14.76 39.59 -8.48
C ASN A 814 -16.21 40.10 -8.64
N ALA A 815 -16.74 40.21 -9.86
CA ALA A 815 -18.11 40.69 -10.09
C ALA A 815 -19.16 39.61 -9.77
N LEU A 816 -20.34 39.97 -9.27
CA LEU A 816 -21.40 38.98 -8.95
C LEU A 816 -21.96 38.25 -10.20
N GLY A 817 -21.73 38.75 -11.42
CA GLY A 817 -22.34 38.20 -12.64
C GLY A 817 -23.71 38.80 -12.97
N ASN A 818 -24.53 38.08 -13.74
CA ASN A 818 -25.92 38.39 -14.05
C ASN A 818 -26.83 37.36 -13.38
N GLN A 819 -28.02 37.77 -12.96
CA GLN A 819 -29.01 36.84 -12.40
C GLN A 819 -29.44 35.87 -13.51
N PHE A 820 -29.20 34.57 -13.31
CA PHE A 820 -29.48 33.52 -14.27
C PHE A 820 -30.92 33.01 -14.13
N TYR A 821 -31.30 32.55 -12.93
CA TYR A 821 -32.65 32.07 -12.65
C TYR A 821 -33.00 32.25 -11.16
N THR A 822 -34.29 32.41 -10.85
CA THR A 822 -34.74 32.78 -9.48
C THR A 822 -35.13 31.61 -8.60
N GLU A 823 -35.55 30.48 -9.17
CA GLU A 823 -36.04 29.33 -8.41
C GLU A 823 -35.05 28.16 -8.49
N LYS A 824 -35.24 27.13 -7.65
CA LYS A 824 -34.39 25.92 -7.70
C LYS A 824 -34.64 25.13 -8.98
N LEU A 825 -33.56 24.79 -9.67
CA LEU A 825 -33.57 23.95 -10.87
C LEU A 825 -33.33 22.50 -10.48
N LYS A 826 -33.85 21.56 -11.26
CA LYS A 826 -33.59 20.13 -11.06
C LYS A 826 -32.16 19.78 -11.40
N GLN A 827 -31.66 20.32 -12.50
CA GLN A 827 -30.31 20.11 -13.01
C GLN A 827 -29.95 21.20 -14.03
N ILE A 828 -28.66 21.52 -14.15
CA ILE A 828 -28.12 22.37 -15.21
C ILE A 828 -27.13 21.52 -16.01
N ASN A 829 -27.37 21.34 -17.31
CA ASN A 829 -26.50 20.54 -18.17
C ASN A 829 -25.68 21.46 -19.08
N LEU A 830 -24.39 21.14 -19.25
CA LEU A 830 -23.57 21.72 -20.32
C LEU A 830 -23.91 21.01 -21.64
N LEU A 831 -24.27 21.75 -22.68
CA LEU A 831 -24.46 21.24 -24.04
C LEU A 831 -23.22 21.52 -24.89
N ASP A 832 -23.17 20.93 -26.09
CA ASP A 832 -22.09 21.20 -27.04
C ASP A 832 -21.99 22.72 -27.33
N PRO A 833 -20.79 23.30 -27.25
CA PRO A 833 -20.59 24.73 -27.46
C PRO A 833 -20.83 25.10 -28.92
N LEU A 834 -21.19 26.37 -29.16
CA LEU A 834 -21.32 26.88 -30.52
C LEU A 834 -19.94 26.98 -31.20
N PRO A 835 -19.88 26.81 -32.54
CA PRO A 835 -18.62 26.91 -33.28
C PRO A 835 -17.93 28.26 -33.04
N TYR A 836 -16.62 28.20 -32.80
CA TYR A 836 -15.74 29.36 -32.65
C TYR A 836 -14.47 29.14 -33.47
N GLU A 837 -14.13 30.08 -34.35
CA GLU A 837 -12.88 30.06 -35.12
C GLU A 837 -11.81 30.89 -34.38
N GLU A 838 -10.73 30.23 -33.96
CA GLU A 838 -9.60 30.93 -33.35
C GLU A 838 -8.86 31.80 -34.39
N PRO A 839 -8.49 33.06 -34.06
CA PRO A 839 -7.66 33.86 -34.95
C PRO A 839 -6.27 33.21 -35.10
N VAL A 840 -5.87 32.92 -36.34
CA VAL A 840 -4.54 32.37 -36.64
C VAL A 840 -3.46 33.40 -36.32
N GLU A 841 -2.73 33.21 -35.21
CA GLU A 841 -1.48 33.94 -34.98
C GLU A 841 -0.42 33.48 -35.99
N ALA A 842 0.13 34.42 -36.75
CA ALA A 842 1.20 34.16 -37.70
C ALA A 842 2.45 33.65 -36.96
N GLN A 843 2.70 32.34 -37.03
CA GLN A 843 3.99 31.78 -36.68
C GLN A 843 5.02 32.20 -37.74
N PRO A 844 6.23 32.66 -37.37
CA PRO A 844 7.30 32.79 -38.34
C PRO A 844 7.64 31.39 -38.87
N GLU A 845 7.51 31.21 -40.18
CA GLU A 845 7.94 30.00 -40.89
C GLU A 845 9.43 29.73 -40.58
N GLN A 846 9.72 28.53 -40.05
CA GLN A 846 11.05 27.93 -40.12
C GLN A 846 10.93 26.53 -40.72
N ASP A 847 11.08 26.49 -42.04
CA ASP A 847 11.49 25.30 -42.77
C ASP A 847 12.89 24.88 -42.31
N VAL A 848 12.99 23.73 -41.65
CA VAL A 848 14.18 22.87 -41.74
C VAL A 848 13.70 21.42 -41.75
N GLU A 849 13.52 20.87 -42.96
CA GLU A 849 13.53 19.44 -43.18
C GLU A 849 14.85 18.86 -42.66
N THR A 850 14.75 17.92 -41.72
CA THR A 850 15.82 16.96 -41.45
C THR A 850 15.22 15.58 -41.51
N HIS A 851 15.62 14.82 -42.51
CA HIS A 851 15.29 13.41 -42.70
C HIS A 851 15.45 12.65 -41.38
N SER A 852 14.36 12.00 -40.95
CA SER A 852 14.42 10.94 -39.95
C SER A 852 14.61 9.63 -40.69
N GLU A 853 15.70 8.94 -40.40
CA GLU A 853 15.83 7.52 -40.68
C GLU A 853 14.74 6.79 -39.89
N SER A 854 13.88 6.08 -40.61
CA SER A 854 12.92 5.14 -40.10
C SER A 854 13.64 3.98 -39.43
N GLU A 855 13.47 3.83 -38.11
CA GLU A 855 13.70 2.54 -37.43
C GLU A 855 12.60 1.58 -37.87
N GLU A 856 12.90 0.77 -38.89
CA GLU A 856 12.11 -0.40 -39.27
C GLU A 856 12.12 -1.41 -38.11
N THR A 857 10.96 -1.60 -37.49
CA THR A 857 10.68 -2.72 -36.60
C THR A 857 10.29 -3.91 -37.48
N ALA A 858 11.23 -4.83 -37.67
CA ALA A 858 10.98 -6.08 -38.38
C ALA A 858 10.13 -7.04 -37.52
N HIS A 859 8.84 -7.13 -37.80
CA HIS A 859 8.04 -8.32 -37.54
C HIS A 859 8.26 -9.30 -38.69
N SER A 860 8.94 -10.43 -38.41
CA SER A 860 9.07 -11.54 -39.36
C SER A 860 7.95 -12.57 -39.13
N GLU A 861 6.92 -12.54 -39.97
CA GLU A 861 6.09 -13.71 -40.27
C GLU A 861 6.85 -14.58 -41.29
N ASN A 862 7.02 -15.85 -40.97
CA ASN A 862 7.64 -16.85 -41.83
C ASN A 862 6.53 -17.64 -42.54
N ASP A 863 6.52 -17.58 -43.88
CA ASP A 863 5.97 -18.63 -44.73
C ASP A 863 6.92 -18.86 -45.91
N GLN A 864 7.37 -20.13 -46.03
CA GLN A 864 7.72 -20.94 -47.22
C GLN A 864 8.46 -20.26 -48.41
N GLU A 865 9.52 -20.79 -49.03
CA GLU A 865 9.84 -22.17 -49.43
C GLU A 865 11.27 -22.20 -50.06
N ASP A 866 11.87 -23.39 -50.11
CA ASP A 866 12.94 -23.84 -51.03
C ASP A 866 14.36 -23.21 -51.02
N HIS A 867 15.37 -23.94 -50.51
CA HIS A 867 16.15 -24.89 -51.32
C HIS A 867 17.29 -25.57 -50.54
N ILE A 868 17.49 -26.83 -50.92
CA ILE A 868 18.43 -27.86 -50.44
C ILE A 868 19.91 -27.51 -50.69
N LYS A 869 20.75 -27.74 -49.66
CA LYS A 869 22.17 -28.23 -49.61
C LYS A 869 22.74 -27.77 -48.26
N GLY A 870 23.24 -28.59 -47.32
CA GLY A 870 24.09 -29.77 -47.42
C GLY A 870 25.42 -29.42 -46.74
N ASP A 871 25.84 -30.21 -45.75
CA ASP A 871 26.99 -30.06 -44.80
C ASP A 871 26.72 -29.14 -43.59
N GLY A 872 27.00 -29.50 -42.33
CA GLY A 872 27.86 -30.56 -41.80
C GLY A 872 28.82 -29.95 -40.77
N SER A 873 28.98 -30.58 -39.59
CA SER A 873 29.86 -30.25 -38.43
C SER A 873 29.35 -29.16 -37.46
N GLN A 874 28.98 -29.47 -36.22
CA GLN A 874 29.76 -29.83 -35.02
C GLN A 874 30.49 -28.65 -34.33
N GLY A 875 30.25 -28.51 -33.01
CA GLY A 875 31.10 -27.79 -32.05
C GLY A 875 30.37 -26.64 -31.34
N SER A 876 29.86 -26.82 -30.11
CA SER A 876 30.62 -26.75 -28.85
C SER A 876 30.83 -25.33 -28.33
N LEU A 877 30.13 -25.02 -27.22
CA LEU A 877 30.56 -24.27 -26.04
C LEU A 877 31.32 -22.94 -26.25
N PHE A 878 30.68 -21.84 -25.84
CA PHE A 878 31.15 -20.94 -24.78
C PHE A 878 29.97 -20.22 -24.13
#